data_AF-A0AA85FQJ3-F1
#
_entry.id   AF-A0AA85FQJ3-F1
#
_cell.length_a   1.000
_cell.length_b   1.000
_cell.length_c   1.000
_cell.angle_alpha   90.00
_cell.angle_beta   90.00
_cell.angle_gamma   90.00
#
_symmetry.space_group_name_H-M   'P 1'
#
loop_
_entity.id
_entity.type
_entity.pdbx_description
1 polymer ?
#
loop_
_entity_poly.entity_id
_entity_poly.type
_entity_poly.pdbx_seq_one_letter_code
_entity_poly.pdbx_strand_id
1 'polypeptide(L)'
;MISFCHPNESLSHPWYNNGLSRCFVYTLSSSILCILFLVPGLAQVYIYRKHGQPINNSLRSRSKFLYLHILLTLIIPFLSLSQTMVFAFMNDLEHVYGYMTYSIIVMFIVWPLSAFILRTECSYVLLNFEGRSHGLLLLCFWTLSFLLAFLPLVSIFSSDWWWNLSSYANVVEFTFWMLYAFCVSFVFILGIWAPGLPSYFAVYEFLHSNGQNSLSTGNVWVQRIRRFKIVSPFIWPRSQKTIQLRVFSCFVLLIAGRVVNLYSPILYKDIINSLSEVDNSTGTLSFKHSLIMKPSPYTIFSAVSSYSGLVYRWDYVLLFALLRLLQGLGGLGAGLISALRSQLWIAVDQFSTRELSVMLFKHIQRLSLKWHLSRKTGEVLRVMDRGTASISNILSYLVFNILPTVLDIIIGVVYFVTAFNIWYGLLVFVTMLIYLVSTVLITEWRAKFRRELNNLDNQKNTKAVDSVLNFETVKYYNAEQFETDRYNQAFLDYQKADWWNAFTLNLLNTIQNIVISIGFMFGILLCARDVVNGILTVGHFVLFCTYIIQLYSPLSIFGTYYRLLQTSFIDMENMFDLLEQESDVTDAPNAQALIVKEGAVEFNNVCFFYNPERPILKNVSFKIPKGHTVALVGESGSGKSTIVRLLFRFYDATEGEILIDGQNIKSVTQASLRQSLGVVPQDTVLFNDTIYYNIRYGRQSADRTDIEQVAIAADIHRCILDFPKGYETIVGERGLKLSGGEKQRVAIARNLLKNPTIMILDEATSALDTTTERNIQASLNRIAQNRTTLIVAHRLSTIVNANEILVLHEGEIVERGTHSELLLNPKSRYTQLWRQQSEVQQQSSTSSLLPMNNENTENVSNPIGRTNQPVIV
;
A
#
# COMPACT_ATOMS: atom_id res chain seq x y z
N MET A 1 -4.40 49.96 46.68
CA MET A 1 -3.97 49.56 45.31
C MET A 1 -4.03 48.04 45.25
N ILE A 2 -4.73 47.46 44.28
CA ILE A 2 -4.74 46.00 44.08
C ILE A 2 -3.34 45.61 43.58
N SER A 3 -2.53 44.96 44.42
CA SER A 3 -1.23 44.45 43.98
C SER A 3 -1.44 43.15 43.18
N PHE A 4 -0.71 43.00 42.07
CA PHE A 4 -0.85 41.81 41.22
C PHE A 4 -0.29 40.55 41.92
N CYS A 5 0.85 40.69 42.60
CA CYS A 5 1.45 39.68 43.48
C CYS A 5 1.41 40.14 44.95
N HIS A 6 1.72 39.22 45.87
CA HIS A 6 1.98 39.53 47.28
C HIS A 6 3.17 40.50 47.40
N PRO A 7 3.21 41.43 48.39
CA PRO A 7 4.30 42.43 48.52
C PRO A 7 5.73 41.85 48.59
N ASN A 8 5.87 40.61 49.07
CA ASN A 8 7.14 39.88 49.17
C ASN A 8 7.45 38.98 47.95
N GLU A 9 6.55 38.88 46.96
CA GLU A 9 6.71 38.06 45.77
C GLU A 9 6.80 38.93 44.51
N SER A 10 7.63 38.53 43.55
CA SER A 10 7.71 39.20 42.24
C SER A 10 7.77 38.19 41.10
N LEU A 11 7.28 38.59 39.93
CA LEU A 11 7.39 37.79 38.70
C LEU A 11 8.85 37.63 38.21
N SER A 12 9.73 38.58 38.56
CA SER A 12 11.14 38.57 38.19
C SER A 12 11.99 37.63 39.05
N HIS A 13 11.54 37.28 40.25
CA HIS A 13 12.19 36.32 41.14
C HIS A 13 11.28 35.11 41.35
N PRO A 14 11.35 34.09 40.45
CA PRO A 14 10.44 32.95 40.48
C PRO A 14 10.70 32.00 41.65
N TRP A 15 11.91 32.01 42.23
CA TRP A 15 12.30 31.15 43.35
C TRP A 15 12.33 31.92 44.67
N TYR A 16 11.51 31.50 45.62
CA TYR A 16 11.33 32.14 46.93
C TYR A 16 11.01 31.07 47.99
N ASN A 17 11.54 31.20 49.22
CA ASN A 17 11.33 30.24 50.33
C ASN A 17 11.44 28.74 49.94
N ASN A 18 12.52 28.34 49.27
CA ASN A 18 12.77 26.95 48.83
C ASN A 18 11.72 26.36 47.87
N GLY A 19 11.03 27.20 47.09
CA GLY A 19 10.18 26.76 45.99
C GLY A 19 9.83 27.86 45.00
N LEU A 20 8.90 27.56 44.09
CA LEU A 20 8.36 28.52 43.14
C LEU A 20 7.29 29.39 43.81
N SER A 21 7.29 30.70 43.56
CA SER A 21 6.26 31.60 44.11
C SER A 21 4.87 31.30 43.52
N ARG A 22 3.82 31.47 44.34
CA ARG A 22 2.43 31.23 43.90
C ARG A 22 2.07 32.16 42.74
N CYS A 23 2.44 33.44 42.83
CA CYS A 23 2.18 34.41 41.77
C CYS A 23 2.80 33.99 40.43
N PHE A 24 4.04 33.47 40.43
CA PHE A 24 4.71 33.03 39.21
C PHE A 24 4.05 31.80 38.59
N VAL A 25 3.75 30.77 39.39
CA VAL A 25 3.18 29.50 38.91
C VAL A 25 1.79 29.68 38.29
N TYR A 26 0.88 30.38 38.96
CA TYR A 26 -0.48 30.60 38.47
C TYR A 26 -0.52 31.54 37.26
N THR A 27 0.35 32.56 37.22
CA THR A 27 0.45 33.47 36.07
C THR A 27 1.05 32.79 34.86
N LEU A 28 2.13 32.02 35.04
CA LEU A 28 2.81 31.29 33.97
C LEU A 28 1.91 30.22 33.36
N SER A 29 1.31 29.37 34.21
CA SER A 29 0.42 28.29 33.75
C SER A 29 -0.77 28.84 32.95
N SER A 30 -1.43 29.88 33.46
CA SER A 30 -2.56 30.52 32.78
C SER A 30 -2.13 31.19 31.48
N SER A 31 -1.00 31.91 31.47
CA SER A 31 -0.51 32.59 30.26
C SER A 31 -0.15 31.60 29.14
N ILE A 32 0.53 30.51 29.47
CA ILE A 32 0.92 29.47 28.51
C ILE A 32 -0.33 28.81 27.91
N LEU A 33 -1.30 28.42 28.75
CA LEU A 33 -2.54 27.80 28.29
C LEU A 33 -3.36 28.75 27.40
N CYS A 34 -3.39 30.04 27.73
CA CYS A 34 -4.10 31.05 26.94
C CYS A 34 -3.44 31.27 25.56
N ILE A 35 -2.14 31.53 25.52
CA ILE A 35 -1.41 31.86 24.29
C ILE A 35 -1.42 30.69 23.31
N LEU A 36 -1.15 29.48 23.79
CA LEU A 36 -1.02 28.31 22.92
C LEU A 36 -2.36 27.76 22.43
N PHE A 37 -3.45 28.02 23.14
CA PHE A 37 -4.74 27.40 22.82
C PHE A 37 -5.76 28.35 22.20
N LEU A 38 -5.78 29.64 22.58
CA LEU A 38 -6.86 30.54 22.19
C LEU A 38 -6.85 30.84 20.69
N VAL A 39 -5.72 31.31 20.14
CA VAL A 39 -5.61 31.66 18.72
C VAL A 39 -5.67 30.42 17.82
N PRO A 40 -4.88 29.35 18.07
CA PRO A 40 -4.93 28.14 17.25
C PRO A 40 -6.28 27.41 17.37
N GLY A 41 -6.91 27.43 18.54
CA GLY A 41 -8.20 26.78 18.78
C GLY A 41 -9.34 27.44 18.00
N LEU A 42 -9.38 28.77 17.98
CA LEU A 42 -10.35 29.52 17.16
C LEU A 42 -10.10 29.32 15.66
N ALA A 43 -8.83 29.28 15.23
CA ALA A 43 -8.48 28.98 13.84
C ALA A 43 -8.90 27.56 13.44
N GLN A 44 -8.72 26.58 14.32
CA GLN A 44 -9.16 25.20 14.08
C GLN A 44 -10.67 25.12 13.91
N VAL A 45 -11.45 25.75 14.79
CA VAL A 45 -12.92 25.82 14.65
C VAL A 45 -13.32 26.43 13.31
N TYR A 46 -12.67 27.53 12.90
CA TYR A 46 -12.94 28.18 11.63
C TYR A 46 -12.66 27.26 10.44
N ILE A 47 -11.53 26.55 10.44
CA ILE A 47 -11.15 25.62 9.37
C ILE A 47 -12.16 24.49 9.25
N TYR A 48 -12.53 23.84 10.37
CA TYR A 48 -13.49 22.74 10.38
C TYR A 48 -14.88 23.18 9.92
N ARG A 49 -15.33 24.39 10.29
CA ARG A 49 -16.61 24.92 9.81
C ARG A 49 -16.61 25.28 8.34
N LYS A 50 -15.47 25.72 7.79
CA LYS A 50 -15.37 26.16 6.39
C LYS A 50 -15.10 24.99 5.42
N HIS A 51 -14.31 24.00 5.84
CA HIS A 51 -13.82 22.93 4.95
C HIS A 51 -14.25 21.52 5.39
N GLY A 52 -14.82 21.35 6.58
CA GLY A 52 -15.26 20.06 7.08
C GLY A 52 -16.62 19.66 6.53
N GLN A 53 -16.79 18.39 6.17
CA GLN A 53 -18.10 17.84 5.83
C GLN A 53 -18.81 17.31 7.08
N PRO A 54 -20.11 17.58 7.27
CA PRO A 54 -20.85 17.10 8.43
C PRO A 54 -21.04 15.58 8.37
N ILE A 55 -20.81 14.89 9.49
CA ILE A 55 -21.02 13.45 9.62
C ILE A 55 -22.52 13.15 9.75
N ASN A 56 -23.02 12.16 9.00
CA ASN A 56 -24.42 11.72 9.08
C ASN A 56 -24.75 11.15 10.47
N ASN A 57 -25.96 11.41 10.99
CA ASN A 57 -26.35 11.13 12.38
C ASN A 57 -26.24 9.65 12.81
N SER A 58 -26.23 8.72 11.84
CA SER A 58 -26.07 7.27 12.07
C SER A 58 -24.64 6.81 12.33
N LEU A 59 -23.62 7.57 11.89
CA LEU A 59 -22.19 7.24 12.00
C LEU A 59 -21.50 7.94 13.19
N ARG A 60 -22.23 8.81 13.90
CA ARG A 60 -21.72 9.57 15.04
C ARG A 60 -21.51 8.64 16.24
N SER A 61 -20.29 8.60 16.79
CA SER A 61 -20.01 7.80 17.99
C SER A 61 -20.89 8.28 19.16
N ARG A 62 -21.75 7.39 19.70
CA ARG A 62 -22.56 7.64 20.91
C ARG A 62 -21.89 7.07 22.15
N SER A 63 -20.57 7.25 22.28
CA SER A 63 -19.84 6.73 23.43
C SER A 63 -20.19 7.51 24.70
N LYS A 64 -20.61 6.80 25.76
CA LYS A 64 -20.84 7.40 27.09
C LYS A 64 -19.59 8.09 27.63
N PHE A 65 -18.40 7.62 27.23
CA PHE A 65 -17.12 8.21 27.61
C PHE A 65 -16.89 9.60 27.00
N LEU A 66 -17.43 9.90 25.81
CA LEU A 66 -17.31 11.23 25.21
C LEU A 66 -18.14 12.27 25.98
N TYR A 67 -19.35 11.89 26.40
CA TYR A 67 -20.20 12.75 27.23
C TYR A 67 -19.59 13.00 28.61
N LEU A 68 -19.04 11.95 29.22
CA LEU A 68 -18.31 12.06 30.49
C LEU A 68 -17.10 12.99 30.35
N HIS A 69 -16.34 12.87 29.26
CA HIS A 69 -15.18 13.70 28.97
C HIS A 69 -15.54 15.20 28.82
N ILE A 70 -16.61 15.51 28.07
CA ILE A 70 -17.11 16.88 27.93
C ILE A 70 -17.59 17.43 29.28
N LEU A 71 -18.30 16.63 30.06
CA LEU A 71 -18.80 17.03 31.39
C LEU A 71 -17.64 17.39 32.33
N LEU A 72 -16.63 16.54 32.42
CA LEU A 72 -15.45 16.78 33.26
C LEU A 72 -14.68 18.04 32.84
N THR A 73 -14.52 18.25 31.54
CA THR A 73 -13.86 19.45 30.97
C THR A 73 -14.58 20.74 31.38
N LEU A 74 -15.92 20.70 31.51
CA LEU A 74 -16.72 21.86 31.95
C LEU A 74 -16.71 22.07 33.47
N ILE A 75 -16.45 21.04 34.28
CA ILE A 75 -16.42 21.13 35.76
C ILE A 75 -15.11 21.74 36.27
N ILE A 76 -13.99 21.52 35.58
CA ILE A 76 -12.65 21.98 35.98
C ILE A 76 -12.55 23.50 36.29
N PRO A 77 -13.10 24.44 35.49
CA PRO A 77 -13.05 25.87 35.84
C PRO A 77 -13.83 26.20 37.13
N PHE A 78 -14.92 25.48 37.42
CA PHE A 78 -15.68 25.67 38.66
C PHE A 78 -14.91 25.19 39.89
N LEU A 79 -14.12 24.11 39.78
CA LEU A 79 -13.24 23.64 40.86
C LEU A 79 -12.14 24.66 41.18
N SER A 80 -11.58 25.32 40.17
CA SER A 80 -10.58 26.38 40.35
C SER A 80 -11.18 27.64 40.99
N LEU A 81 -12.43 27.99 40.62
CA LEU A 81 -13.18 29.08 41.26
C LEU A 81 -13.47 28.77 42.74
N SER A 82 -13.94 27.55 43.05
CA SER A 82 -14.23 27.16 44.43
C SER A 82 -12.98 27.15 45.30
N GLN A 83 -11.84 26.69 44.77
CA GLN A 83 -10.56 26.74 45.47
C GLN A 83 -10.18 28.18 45.84
N THR A 84 -10.29 29.11 44.89
CA THR A 84 -9.94 30.52 45.09
C THR A 84 -10.92 31.24 46.03
N MET A 85 -12.21 30.95 45.93
CA MET A 85 -13.23 31.54 46.81
C MET A 85 -13.07 31.07 48.26
N VAL A 86 -12.79 29.79 48.48
CA VAL A 86 -12.55 29.26 49.82
C VAL A 86 -11.27 29.84 50.42
N PHE A 87 -10.22 30.01 49.62
CA PHE A 87 -8.99 30.69 50.05
C PHE A 87 -9.24 32.16 50.43
N ALA A 88 -10.05 32.88 49.64
CA ALA A 88 -10.37 34.27 49.92
C ALA A 88 -11.27 34.44 51.17
N PHE A 89 -12.19 33.50 51.39
CA PHE A 89 -13.10 33.53 52.54
C PHE A 89 -12.39 33.17 53.86
N MET A 90 -11.46 32.23 53.84
CA MET A 90 -10.70 31.81 55.03
C MET A 90 -9.65 32.84 55.48
N ASN A 91 -9.30 33.80 54.63
CA ASN A 91 -8.33 34.88 54.92
C ASN A 91 -9.01 36.26 55.02
N ASP A 92 -10.25 36.31 55.55
CA ASP A 92 -11.02 37.54 55.84
C ASP A 92 -11.20 38.54 54.67
N LEU A 93 -11.18 38.07 53.41
CA LEU A 93 -11.40 38.88 52.19
C LEU A 93 -10.43 40.05 51.96
N GLU A 94 -9.46 40.31 52.84
CA GLU A 94 -8.53 41.44 52.73
C GLU A 94 -7.44 41.25 51.63
N HIS A 95 -7.26 40.04 51.10
CA HIS A 95 -6.12 39.70 50.23
C HIS A 95 -6.49 38.87 48.99
N VAL A 96 -7.31 39.41 48.08
CA VAL A 96 -7.45 38.86 46.71
C VAL A 96 -6.42 39.52 45.79
N TYR A 97 -5.41 38.74 45.38
CA TYR A 97 -4.34 39.20 44.48
C TYR A 97 -4.71 39.09 43.00
N GLY A 98 -4.16 39.99 42.17
CA GLY A 98 -4.48 40.08 40.74
C GLY A 98 -4.22 38.78 39.96
N TYR A 99 -3.20 37.99 40.33
CA TYR A 99 -2.91 36.72 39.65
C TYR A 99 -4.02 35.67 39.82
N MET A 100 -4.74 35.67 40.95
CA MET A 100 -5.83 34.72 41.22
C MET A 100 -7.03 35.01 40.32
N THR A 101 -7.40 36.28 40.20
CA THR A 101 -8.47 36.74 39.30
C THR A 101 -8.10 36.46 37.84
N TYR A 102 -6.86 36.72 37.44
CA TYR A 102 -6.36 36.43 36.09
C TYR A 102 -6.46 34.95 35.74
N SER A 103 -6.01 34.07 36.65
CA SER A 103 -6.05 32.62 36.45
C SER A 103 -7.49 32.11 36.25
N ILE A 104 -8.45 32.61 37.03
CA ILE A 104 -9.87 32.24 36.87
C ILE A 104 -10.40 32.65 35.51
N ILE A 105 -10.17 33.91 35.10
CA ILE A 105 -10.67 34.42 33.81
C ILE A 105 -10.16 33.56 32.65
N VAL A 106 -8.87 33.23 32.65
CA VAL A 106 -8.28 32.38 31.61
C VAL A 106 -8.90 30.98 31.60
N MET A 107 -9.06 30.35 32.77
CA MET A 107 -9.63 29.00 32.86
C MET A 107 -11.07 28.94 32.35
N PHE A 108 -11.89 29.97 32.61
CA PHE A 108 -13.27 30.07 32.11
C PHE A 108 -13.37 30.33 30.60
N ILE A 109 -12.28 30.74 29.95
CA ILE A 109 -12.23 30.92 28.49
C ILE A 109 -11.73 29.63 27.82
N VAL A 110 -10.60 29.11 28.29
CA VAL A 110 -9.84 28.06 27.61
C VAL A 110 -10.49 26.67 27.74
N TRP A 111 -11.02 26.31 28.92
CA TRP A 111 -11.64 24.99 29.15
C TRP A 111 -12.96 24.80 28.37
N PRO A 112 -13.91 25.76 28.36
CA PRO A 112 -15.10 25.65 27.52
C PRO A 112 -14.78 25.62 26.02
N LEU A 113 -13.75 26.37 25.58
CA LEU A 113 -13.27 26.32 24.19
C LEU A 113 -12.76 24.92 23.83
N SER A 114 -12.06 24.24 24.74
CA SER A 114 -11.62 22.85 24.53
C SER A 114 -12.79 21.88 24.37
N ALA A 115 -13.83 22.01 25.19
CA ALA A 115 -15.04 21.20 25.06
C ALA A 115 -15.76 21.46 23.72
N PHE A 116 -15.76 22.71 23.26
CA PHE A 116 -16.35 23.11 21.99
C PHE A 116 -15.59 22.52 20.79
N ILE A 117 -14.25 22.58 20.80
CA ILE A 117 -13.41 22.00 19.73
C ILE A 117 -13.61 20.49 19.66
N LEU A 118 -13.60 19.79 20.81
CA LEU A 118 -13.88 18.36 20.87
C LEU A 118 -15.22 18.01 20.23
N ARG A 119 -16.27 18.81 20.48
CA ARG A 119 -17.58 18.61 19.84
C ARG A 119 -17.53 18.84 18.34
N THR A 120 -16.75 19.81 17.86
CA THR A 120 -16.60 20.07 16.41
C THR A 120 -15.84 18.95 15.70
N GLU A 121 -14.75 18.44 16.26
CA GLU A 121 -13.99 17.31 15.68
C GLU A 121 -14.85 16.04 15.57
N CYS A 122 -15.74 15.79 16.54
CA CYS A 122 -16.67 14.67 16.48
C CYS A 122 -17.87 14.88 15.53
N SER A 123 -18.05 16.07 14.96
CA SER A 123 -19.20 16.42 14.13
C SER A 123 -18.83 16.67 12.65
N TYR A 124 -17.56 16.94 12.35
CA TYR A 124 -17.06 17.29 11.02
C TYR A 124 -15.78 16.52 10.69
N VAL A 125 -15.66 16.01 9.45
CA VAL A 125 -14.46 15.31 8.96
C VAL A 125 -13.75 16.12 7.89
N LEU A 126 -12.41 16.16 7.96
CA LEU A 126 -11.53 16.71 6.92
C LEU A 126 -10.91 15.56 6.11
N LEU A 127 -11.07 15.59 4.78
CA LEU A 127 -10.72 14.49 3.87
C LEU A 127 -9.20 14.21 3.73
N ASN A 128 -8.33 15.08 4.25
CA ASN A 128 -6.87 14.99 4.08
C ASN A 128 -6.09 14.49 5.31
N PHE A 129 -6.76 14.14 6.41
CA PHE A 129 -6.09 13.64 7.62
C PHE A 129 -6.41 12.16 7.87
N GLU A 130 -5.45 11.30 7.58
CA GLU A 130 -5.48 9.87 7.90
C GLU A 130 -5.06 9.66 9.35
N GLY A 131 -6.00 9.70 10.30
CA GLY A 131 -5.69 9.46 11.70
C GLY A 131 -6.92 9.15 12.56
N ARG A 132 -6.75 8.20 13.50
CA ARG A 132 -7.74 7.82 14.52
C ARG A 132 -7.69 8.68 15.79
N SER A 133 -6.87 9.72 15.83
CA SER A 133 -6.61 10.52 17.03
C SER A 133 -7.34 11.86 16.99
N HIS A 134 -7.66 12.38 18.17
CA HIS A 134 -8.03 13.78 18.36
C HIS A 134 -7.03 14.73 17.68
N GLY A 135 -7.47 15.95 17.37
CA GLY A 135 -6.57 16.97 16.83
C GLY A 135 -5.37 17.18 17.75
N LEU A 136 -4.19 17.33 17.14
CA LEU A 136 -2.92 17.50 17.86
C LEU A 136 -2.98 18.68 18.84
N LEU A 137 -3.72 19.74 18.52
CA LEU A 137 -3.91 20.89 19.39
C LEU A 137 -4.63 20.53 20.70
N LEU A 138 -5.68 19.71 20.64
CA LEU A 138 -6.47 19.31 21.78
C LEU A 138 -5.66 18.39 22.73
N LEU A 139 -4.90 17.47 22.14
CA LEU A 139 -4.01 16.58 22.88
C LEU A 139 -2.84 17.34 23.52
N CYS A 140 -2.25 18.32 22.81
CA CYS A 140 -1.25 19.23 23.38
C CYS A 140 -1.83 20.07 24.53
N PHE A 141 -3.09 20.50 24.43
CA PHE A 141 -3.74 21.26 25.51
C PHE A 141 -3.95 20.43 26.78
N TRP A 142 -4.46 19.20 26.67
CA TRP A 142 -4.67 18.34 27.83
C TRP A 142 -3.38 17.85 28.45
N THR A 143 -2.38 17.48 27.64
CA THR A 143 -1.04 17.12 28.14
C THR A 143 -0.39 18.27 28.90
N LEU A 144 -0.45 19.49 28.36
CA LEU A 144 0.12 20.66 28.99
C LEU A 144 -0.64 21.06 30.26
N SER A 145 -1.98 20.97 30.25
CA SER A 145 -2.81 21.20 31.44
C SER A 145 -2.52 20.19 32.55
N PHE A 146 -2.32 18.92 32.19
CA PHE A 146 -1.88 17.87 33.11
C PHE A 146 -0.51 18.21 33.73
N LEU A 147 0.49 18.51 32.90
CA LEU A 147 1.83 18.85 33.40
C LEU A 147 1.82 20.09 34.31
N LEU A 148 1.08 21.13 33.94
CA LEU A 148 0.99 22.37 34.72
C LEU A 148 0.23 22.19 36.04
N ALA A 149 -0.74 21.27 36.12
CA ALA A 149 -1.46 20.98 37.36
C ALA A 149 -0.55 20.40 38.46
N PHE A 150 0.53 19.70 38.08
CA PHE A 150 1.51 19.10 38.98
C PHE A 150 2.75 19.96 39.26
N LEU A 151 2.89 21.13 38.61
CA LEU A 151 4.00 22.05 38.84
C LEU A 151 4.20 22.46 40.31
N PRO A 152 3.15 22.61 41.16
CA PRO A 152 3.30 22.84 42.60
C PRO A 152 4.15 21.80 43.36
N LEU A 153 4.28 20.56 42.84
CA LEU A 153 5.10 19.52 43.47
C LEU A 153 6.59 19.85 43.52
N VAL A 154 7.08 20.70 42.60
CA VAL A 154 8.49 21.16 42.60
C VAL A 154 8.80 21.97 43.86
N SER A 155 7.77 22.55 44.49
CA SER A 155 7.86 23.42 45.67
C SER A 155 7.49 22.69 46.97
N ILE A 156 7.69 21.36 47.03
CA ILE A 156 7.28 20.54 48.19
C ILE A 156 7.92 20.98 49.52
N PHE A 157 9.09 21.59 49.46
CA PHE A 157 9.83 22.08 50.64
C PHE A 157 9.54 23.55 50.98
N SER A 158 8.65 24.21 50.22
CA SER A 158 8.33 25.61 50.42
C SER A 158 7.26 25.80 51.49
N SER A 159 7.51 26.67 52.47
CA SER A 159 6.56 27.02 53.54
C SER A 159 5.32 27.76 53.03
N ASP A 160 5.45 28.40 51.87
CA ASP A 160 4.40 29.22 51.28
C ASP A 160 3.30 28.39 50.59
N TRP A 161 3.53 27.10 50.34
CA TRP A 161 2.52 26.19 49.79
C TRP A 161 1.82 25.41 50.90
N TRP A 162 0.67 24.83 50.60
CA TRP A 162 -0.17 24.09 51.56
C TRP A 162 0.45 22.79 52.14
N TRP A 163 1.70 22.45 51.79
CA TRP A 163 2.37 21.19 52.15
C TRP A 163 2.55 20.98 53.65
N ASN A 164 2.69 22.05 54.44
CA ASN A 164 2.91 21.94 55.89
C ASN A 164 1.62 21.58 56.66
N LEU A 165 0.44 21.62 56.01
CA LEU A 165 -0.89 21.23 56.54
C LEU A 165 -1.24 21.79 57.94
N SER A 166 -0.57 22.86 58.37
CA SER A 166 -0.62 23.37 59.75
C SER A 166 -1.88 24.21 60.05
N SER A 167 -2.54 24.72 59.01
CA SER A 167 -3.78 25.51 59.10
C SER A 167 -4.93 24.79 58.41
N TYR A 168 -6.14 24.94 58.94
CA TYR A 168 -7.37 24.45 58.30
C TYR A 168 -7.52 24.99 56.86
N ALA A 169 -7.06 26.20 56.58
CA ALA A 169 -7.06 26.77 55.23
C ALA A 169 -6.16 25.96 54.26
N ASN A 170 -4.98 25.53 54.72
CA ASN A 170 -4.04 24.73 53.93
C ASN A 170 -4.59 23.34 53.62
N VAL A 171 -5.27 22.71 54.58
CA VAL A 171 -5.91 21.38 54.39
C VAL A 171 -7.00 21.45 53.33
N VAL A 172 -7.82 22.49 53.37
CA VAL A 172 -8.91 22.67 52.39
C VAL A 172 -8.35 23.02 51.01
N GLU A 173 -7.37 23.92 50.91
CA GLU A 173 -6.72 24.28 49.65
C GLU A 173 -6.04 23.07 48.98
N PHE A 174 -5.34 22.24 49.76
CA PHE A 174 -4.74 20.99 49.30
C PHE A 174 -5.79 20.01 48.76
N THR A 175 -6.93 19.89 49.46
CA THR A 175 -8.03 18.99 49.07
C THR A 175 -8.64 19.40 47.73
N PHE A 176 -8.88 20.70 47.51
CA PHE A 176 -9.39 21.21 46.24
C PHE A 176 -8.37 21.10 45.10
N TRP A 177 -7.09 21.36 45.38
CA TRP A 177 -6.03 21.15 44.38
C TRP A 177 -5.91 19.68 43.97
N MET A 178 -6.01 18.75 44.93
CA MET A 178 -5.96 17.31 44.64
C MET A 178 -7.15 16.88 43.77
N LEU A 179 -8.35 17.38 44.06
CA LEU A 179 -9.55 17.12 43.25
C LEU A 179 -9.40 17.70 41.83
N TYR A 180 -8.87 18.93 41.70
CA TYR A 180 -8.56 19.56 40.42
C TYR A 180 -7.55 18.73 39.61
N ALA A 181 -6.42 18.34 40.23
CA ALA A 181 -5.38 17.54 39.57
C ALA A 181 -5.91 16.17 39.13
N PHE A 182 -6.77 15.53 39.93
CA PHE A 182 -7.44 14.29 39.57
C PHE A 182 -8.35 14.45 38.35
N CYS A 183 -9.20 15.48 38.33
CA CYS A 183 -10.08 15.75 37.20
C CYS A 183 -9.30 16.04 35.89
N VAL A 184 -8.23 16.84 35.95
CA VAL A 184 -7.37 17.13 34.80
C VAL A 184 -6.66 15.86 34.29
N SER A 185 -6.15 15.03 35.21
CA SER A 185 -5.52 13.75 34.87
C SER A 185 -6.50 12.78 34.19
N PHE A 186 -7.73 12.74 34.68
CA PHE A 186 -8.76 11.86 34.13
C PHE A 186 -9.23 12.32 32.73
N VAL A 187 -9.35 13.63 32.51
CA VAL A 187 -9.57 14.21 31.17
C VAL A 187 -8.43 13.85 30.23
N PHE A 188 -7.18 13.97 30.66
CA PHE A 188 -6.01 13.60 29.86
C PHE A 188 -6.01 12.11 29.45
N ILE A 189 -6.28 11.20 30.40
CA ILE A 189 -6.36 9.76 30.13
C ILE A 189 -7.48 9.46 29.14
N LEU A 190 -8.68 10.02 29.35
CA LEU A 190 -9.81 9.87 28.43
C LEU A 190 -9.49 10.43 27.03
N GLY A 191 -8.75 11.53 26.94
CA GLY A 191 -8.30 12.14 25.69
C GLY A 191 -7.27 11.30 24.91
N ILE A 192 -6.51 10.41 25.56
CA ILE A 192 -5.67 9.43 24.86
C ILE A 192 -6.47 8.18 24.49
N TRP A 193 -7.37 7.74 25.38
CA TRP A 193 -8.02 6.43 25.28
C TRP A 193 -9.29 6.40 24.43
N ALA A 194 -9.95 7.53 24.16
CA ALA A 194 -11.22 7.55 23.41
C ALA A 194 -11.01 7.79 21.90
N PRO A 195 -11.01 6.77 21.03
CA PRO A 195 -10.97 6.98 19.58
C PRO A 195 -12.33 7.49 19.10
N GLY A 196 -12.39 8.78 18.71
CA GLY A 196 -13.61 9.45 18.28
C GLY A 196 -14.08 9.17 16.85
N LEU A 197 -13.42 8.31 16.07
CA LEU A 197 -13.74 8.10 14.64
C LEU A 197 -13.73 6.60 14.26
N PRO A 198 -14.72 6.13 13.47
CA PRO A 198 -14.68 4.77 12.90
C PRO A 198 -13.50 4.63 11.92
N SER A 199 -12.86 3.47 11.92
CA SER A 199 -11.67 3.18 11.09
C SER A 199 -12.01 3.17 9.60
N TYR A 200 -11.26 3.94 8.81
CA TYR A 200 -11.02 3.63 7.40
C TYR A 200 -10.04 2.44 7.23
N PHE A 201 -9.31 2.07 8.28
CA PHE A 201 -8.23 1.08 8.24
C PHE A 201 -8.71 -0.37 8.00
N ALA A 202 -9.97 -0.70 8.32
CA ALA A 202 -10.51 -2.05 8.14
C ALA A 202 -10.78 -2.41 6.67
N VAL A 203 -10.80 -1.44 5.76
CA VAL A 203 -11.02 -1.65 4.31
C VAL A 203 -9.70 -1.73 3.54
N TYR A 204 -8.65 -1.07 4.05
CA TYR A 204 -7.35 -1.01 3.38
C TYR A 204 -6.53 -2.30 3.58
N GLU A 205 -6.62 -2.92 4.76
CA GLU A 205 -5.89 -4.15 5.09
C GLU A 205 -6.50 -5.41 4.43
N PHE A 206 -7.75 -5.32 3.96
CA PHE A 206 -8.41 -6.38 3.19
C PHE A 206 -7.95 -6.45 1.72
N LEU A 207 -7.41 -5.36 1.16
CA LEU A 207 -7.06 -5.31 -0.27
C LEU A 207 -5.63 -5.74 -0.59
N HIS A 208 -4.76 -5.98 0.42
CA HIS A 208 -3.33 -6.20 0.17
C HIS A 208 -2.66 -7.40 0.85
N SER A 209 -3.41 -8.36 1.42
CA SER A 209 -2.83 -9.64 1.85
C SER A 209 -3.19 -10.79 0.91
N ASN A 210 -2.30 -11.11 -0.03
CA ASN A 210 -1.76 -12.48 -0.18
C ASN A 210 -1.00 -12.72 -1.49
N GLY A 211 0.22 -13.23 -1.32
CA GLY A 211 0.63 -14.46 -1.98
C GLY A 211 1.96 -14.40 -2.72
N GLN A 212 3.00 -15.03 -2.16
CA GLN A 212 3.89 -15.88 -2.97
C GLN A 212 4.67 -16.93 -2.15
N ASN A 213 4.80 -18.11 -2.76
CA ASN A 213 5.71 -19.20 -2.41
C ASN A 213 6.45 -19.65 -3.68
N SER A 214 7.77 -19.76 -3.63
CA SER A 214 8.56 -20.99 -3.84
C SER A 214 10.03 -20.63 -4.04
N LEU A 215 10.92 -21.41 -3.43
CA LEU A 215 12.37 -21.30 -3.57
C LEU A 215 12.89 -22.39 -4.49
N SER A 216 13.73 -22.02 -5.45
CA SER A 216 14.79 -22.87 -5.99
C SER A 216 16.14 -22.35 -5.50
N THR A 217 16.97 -23.26 -5.03
CA THR A 217 18.32 -23.02 -4.51
C THR A 217 19.36 -23.34 -5.59
N GLY A 218 20.20 -22.38 -5.94
CA GLY A 218 21.38 -22.58 -6.79
C GLY A 218 22.24 -21.33 -6.88
N ASN A 219 23.57 -21.48 -6.82
CA ASN A 219 24.56 -20.42 -6.59
C ASN A 219 24.38 -19.13 -7.42
N VAL A 220 24.12 -18.05 -6.68
CA VAL A 220 23.31 -16.89 -7.09
C VAL A 220 24.12 -15.63 -7.49
N TRP A 221 25.28 -15.41 -6.87
CA TRP A 221 25.84 -14.05 -6.75
C TRP A 221 26.48 -13.50 -8.03
N VAL A 222 26.99 -14.36 -8.91
CA VAL A 222 27.75 -13.93 -10.12
C VAL A 222 26.83 -13.61 -11.30
N GLN A 223 25.68 -14.29 -11.44
CA GLN A 223 24.70 -13.99 -12.48
C GLN A 223 23.83 -12.76 -12.14
N ARG A 224 23.51 -12.54 -10.85
CA ARG A 224 22.68 -11.40 -10.39
C ARG A 224 23.31 -10.02 -10.64
N ILE A 225 24.63 -9.90 -10.68
CA ILE A 225 25.33 -8.61 -10.93
C ILE A 225 25.26 -8.19 -12.41
N ARG A 226 25.23 -9.14 -13.36
CA ARG A 226 25.12 -8.81 -14.80
C ARG A 226 23.75 -8.23 -15.17
N ARG A 227 22.67 -8.80 -14.62
CA ARG A 227 21.29 -8.34 -14.87
C ARG A 227 21.02 -6.93 -14.30
N PHE A 228 21.74 -6.51 -13.26
CA PHE A 228 21.63 -5.17 -12.68
C PHE A 228 22.03 -4.03 -13.66
N LYS A 229 22.86 -4.34 -14.66
CA LYS A 229 23.28 -3.36 -15.69
C LYS A 229 22.09 -2.88 -16.55
N ILE A 230 21.08 -3.73 -16.76
CA ILE A 230 19.86 -3.42 -17.52
C ILE A 230 19.00 -2.37 -16.80
N VAL A 231 19.02 -2.39 -15.45
CA VAL A 231 18.20 -1.50 -14.60
C VAL A 231 18.92 -0.21 -14.23
N SER A 232 20.26 -0.19 -14.29
CA SER A 232 21.09 0.99 -14.02
C SER A 232 20.65 2.31 -14.70
N PRO A 233 20.12 2.33 -15.95
CA PRO A 233 19.67 3.56 -16.61
C PRO A 233 18.40 4.17 -16.00
N PHE A 234 17.59 3.36 -15.31
CA PHE A 234 16.33 3.81 -14.69
C PHE A 234 16.56 4.50 -13.34
N ILE A 235 17.62 4.10 -12.64
CA ILE A 235 18.03 4.64 -11.34
C ILE A 235 18.76 5.97 -11.53
N TRP A 236 19.51 6.10 -12.63
CA TRP A 236 20.21 7.32 -13.01
C TRP A 236 19.73 7.81 -14.39
N PRO A 237 18.53 8.42 -14.46
CA PRO A 237 17.97 8.85 -15.74
C PRO A 237 18.82 9.97 -16.35
N ARG A 238 19.42 9.71 -17.53
CA ARG A 238 20.23 10.71 -18.25
C ARG A 238 19.41 11.92 -18.72
N SER A 239 18.10 11.76 -18.88
CA SER A 239 17.22 12.78 -19.46
C SER A 239 16.74 13.87 -18.49
N GLN A 240 16.73 13.63 -17.17
CA GLN A 240 16.14 14.56 -16.19
C GLN A 240 17.17 15.02 -15.16
N LYS A 241 17.69 16.25 -15.35
CA LYS A 241 18.70 16.85 -14.46
C LYS A 241 18.20 17.08 -13.02
N THR A 242 16.89 17.30 -12.84
CA THR A 242 16.28 17.50 -11.51
C THR A 242 16.35 16.24 -10.64
N ILE A 243 16.14 15.06 -11.22
CA ILE A 243 16.25 13.78 -10.51
C ILE A 243 17.72 13.50 -10.17
N GLN A 244 18.65 13.75 -11.10
CA GLN A 244 20.08 13.60 -10.84
C GLN A 244 20.55 14.49 -9.69
N LEU A 245 20.10 15.75 -9.64
CA LEU A 245 20.42 16.66 -8.54
C LEU A 245 19.88 16.14 -7.20
N ARG A 246 18.67 15.57 -7.18
CA ARG A 246 18.10 14.96 -5.95
C ARG A 246 18.90 13.76 -5.50
N VAL A 247 19.28 12.86 -6.41
CA VAL A 247 20.14 11.69 -6.09
C VAL A 247 21.49 12.15 -5.54
N PHE A 248 22.14 13.10 -6.21
CA PHE A 248 23.40 13.68 -5.74
C PHE A 248 23.25 14.29 -4.34
N SER A 249 22.19 15.07 -4.10
CA SER A 249 21.88 15.65 -2.79
C SER A 249 21.66 14.57 -1.72
N CYS A 250 21.02 13.45 -2.05
CA CYS A 250 20.87 12.32 -1.14
C CYS A 250 22.23 11.71 -0.75
N PHE A 251 23.16 11.58 -1.70
CA PHE A 251 24.51 11.09 -1.40
C PHE A 251 25.31 12.09 -0.54
N VAL A 252 25.19 13.39 -0.80
CA VAL A 252 25.82 14.43 0.04
C VAL A 252 25.27 14.36 1.47
N LEU A 253 23.95 14.25 1.65
CA LEU A 253 23.32 14.11 2.97
C LEU A 253 23.71 12.79 3.66
N LEU A 254 23.90 11.71 2.90
CA LEU A 254 24.38 10.44 3.44
C LEU A 254 25.78 10.62 4.04
N ILE A 255 26.71 11.23 3.30
CA ILE A 255 28.08 11.50 3.78
C ILE A 255 28.04 12.44 4.99
N ALA A 256 27.26 13.52 4.92
CA ALA A 256 27.10 14.47 6.03
C ALA A 256 26.59 13.76 7.30
N GLY A 257 25.60 12.86 7.17
CA GLY A 257 25.10 12.06 8.29
C GLY A 257 26.17 11.20 8.96
N ARG A 258 27.11 10.64 8.18
CA ARG A 258 28.23 9.84 8.72
C ARG A 258 29.24 10.69 9.47
N VAL A 259 29.55 11.88 8.96
CA VAL A 259 30.40 12.86 9.66
C VAL A 259 29.76 13.25 10.99
N VAL A 260 28.48 13.62 11.00
CA VAL A 260 27.74 13.96 12.22
C VAL A 260 27.74 12.79 13.22
N ASN A 261 27.53 11.57 12.73
CA ASN A 261 27.57 10.35 13.53
C ASN A 261 28.93 10.14 14.21
N LEU A 262 30.04 10.39 13.52
CA LEU A 262 31.38 10.25 14.09
C LEU A 262 31.71 11.35 15.12
N TYR A 263 31.35 12.61 14.83
CA TYR A 263 31.71 13.74 15.69
C TYR A 263 30.85 13.88 16.96
N SER A 264 29.61 13.37 16.96
CA SER A 264 28.68 13.50 18.08
C SER A 264 29.22 12.89 19.40
N PRO A 265 29.74 11.64 19.44
CA PRO A 265 30.40 11.10 20.63
C PRO A 265 31.69 11.83 21.03
N ILE A 266 32.45 12.35 20.06
CA ILE A 266 33.71 13.07 20.29
C ILE A 266 33.45 14.37 21.04
N LEU A 267 32.48 15.16 20.57
CA LEU A 267 32.08 16.40 21.25
C LEU A 267 31.50 16.11 22.63
N TYR A 268 30.79 14.99 22.81
CA TYR A 268 30.32 14.61 24.13
C TYR A 268 31.47 14.31 25.10
N LYS A 269 32.53 13.64 24.62
CA LYS A 269 33.79 13.48 25.39
C LYS A 269 34.40 14.82 25.76
N ASP A 270 34.49 15.75 24.81
CA ASP A 270 35.15 17.04 25.03
C ASP A 270 34.37 17.90 26.04
N ILE A 271 33.03 17.85 25.99
CA ILE A 271 32.17 18.46 27.02
C ILE A 271 32.49 17.86 28.39
N ILE A 272 32.50 16.53 28.51
CA ILE A 272 32.75 15.87 29.81
C ILE A 272 34.16 16.18 30.32
N ASN A 273 35.18 16.16 29.46
CA ASN A 273 36.55 16.52 29.82
C ASN A 273 36.65 17.98 30.30
N SER A 274 35.94 18.91 29.66
CA SER A 274 35.91 20.32 30.10
C SER A 274 35.26 20.51 31.47
N LEU A 275 34.39 19.58 31.88
CA LEU A 275 33.76 19.58 33.19
C LEU A 275 34.64 18.91 34.25
N SER A 276 35.62 18.08 33.86
CA SER A 276 36.33 17.17 34.76
C SER A 276 37.83 17.48 34.91
N GLU A 277 38.31 18.71 34.70
CA GLU A 277 39.76 19.01 34.76
C GLU A 277 40.40 18.53 36.07
N VAL A 278 41.53 17.83 35.93
CA VAL A 278 42.29 17.17 37.01
C VAL A 278 43.44 18.07 37.44
N ASP A 279 43.50 18.42 38.73
CA ASP A 279 44.60 19.16 39.34
C ASP A 279 45.81 18.21 39.51
N ASN A 280 46.87 18.39 38.71
CA ASN A 280 48.03 17.47 38.62
C ASN A 280 48.86 17.34 39.91
N SER A 281 48.56 18.11 40.96
CA SER A 281 49.33 18.13 42.22
C SER A 281 48.81 17.24 43.34
N THR A 282 47.56 16.73 43.29
CA THR A 282 46.96 16.00 44.42
C THR A 282 46.38 14.63 44.09
N GLY A 283 46.30 14.24 42.81
CA GLY A 283 45.74 12.93 42.41
C GLY A 283 44.26 12.73 42.79
N THR A 284 43.58 13.81 43.17
CA THR A 284 42.16 13.83 43.53
C THR A 284 41.38 14.58 42.47
N LEU A 285 40.20 14.06 42.09
CA LEU A 285 39.22 14.75 41.25
C LEU A 285 38.72 15.99 42.01
N SER A 286 39.42 17.12 41.87
CA SER A 286 39.00 18.41 42.41
C SER A 286 38.39 19.23 41.30
N PHE A 287 37.09 19.54 41.41
CA PHE A 287 36.43 20.57 40.61
C PHE A 287 36.94 21.94 41.09
N LYS A 288 38.13 22.35 40.63
CA LYS A 288 38.74 23.60 41.08
C LYS A 288 38.32 24.76 40.20
N HIS A 289 37.57 25.65 40.83
CA HIS A 289 37.14 26.95 40.32
C HIS A 289 38.35 27.90 40.31
N SER A 290 38.43 28.76 39.29
CA SER A 290 39.45 29.79 39.03
C SER A 290 40.73 29.34 38.30
N LEU A 291 40.91 29.85 37.08
CA LEU A 291 41.96 30.81 36.77
C LEU A 291 41.65 31.59 35.49
N ILE A 292 41.87 32.89 35.60
CA ILE A 292 41.55 33.95 34.65
C ILE A 292 42.57 33.93 33.50
N MET A 293 42.10 33.91 32.24
CA MET A 293 42.90 34.33 31.09
C MET A 293 42.08 35.18 30.09
N LYS A 294 42.74 36.22 29.60
CA LYS A 294 42.26 37.48 28.97
C LYS A 294 41.10 37.38 27.94
N PRO A 295 40.21 38.40 27.89
CA PRO A 295 39.15 38.48 26.90
C PRO A 295 39.65 39.08 25.57
N SER A 296 39.16 38.55 24.46
CA SER A 296 39.15 39.19 23.13
C SER A 296 37.74 39.02 22.51
N PRO A 297 37.34 39.84 21.53
CA PRO A 297 36.10 40.61 21.62
C PRO A 297 34.89 39.92 20.97
N TYR A 298 34.17 39.10 21.72
CA TYR A 298 32.77 38.74 21.43
C TYR A 298 31.94 38.73 22.72
N THR A 299 31.95 39.88 23.41
CA THR A 299 31.30 40.09 24.71
C THR A 299 29.91 40.68 24.53
N ILE A 300 28.91 39.81 24.38
CA ILE A 300 27.51 40.10 24.76
C ILE A 300 26.98 38.99 25.68
N PHE A 301 27.41 37.74 25.47
CA PHE A 301 26.93 36.59 26.26
C PHE A 301 27.66 36.39 27.60
N SER A 302 28.86 36.94 27.78
CA SER A 302 29.65 36.80 29.01
C SER A 302 29.20 37.70 30.16
N ALA A 303 28.39 38.73 29.88
CA ALA A 303 27.89 39.65 30.90
C ALA A 303 26.65 39.13 31.63
N VAL A 304 25.86 38.25 31.01
CA VAL A 304 24.61 37.71 31.58
C VAL A 304 24.86 36.47 32.45
N SER A 305 26.01 35.80 32.32
CA SER A 305 26.31 34.53 33.01
C SER A 305 27.29 34.65 34.20
N SER A 306 27.82 35.84 34.49
CA SER A 306 28.85 36.03 35.52
C SER A 306 28.31 36.24 36.95
N TYR A 307 27.52 35.29 37.47
CA TYR A 307 27.22 35.21 38.91
C TYR A 307 27.42 33.83 39.55
N SER A 308 27.78 32.79 38.79
CA SER A 308 28.05 31.44 39.32
C SER A 308 29.47 30.93 39.07
N GLY A 309 30.34 31.76 38.50
CA GLY A 309 31.78 31.54 38.29
C GLY A 309 32.24 30.22 37.64
N LEU A 310 31.33 29.36 37.17
CA LEU A 310 31.65 28.31 36.20
C LEU A 310 31.66 28.93 34.81
N VAL A 311 32.85 29.06 34.21
CA VAL A 311 32.99 29.41 32.78
C VAL A 311 32.63 28.16 31.97
N TYR A 312 31.33 27.95 31.73
CA TYR A 312 30.84 26.87 30.87
C TYR A 312 31.20 27.14 29.40
N ARG A 313 31.80 26.15 28.72
CA ARG A 313 32.02 26.16 27.26
C ARG A 313 30.71 25.88 26.52
N TRP A 314 29.86 26.91 26.45
CA TRP A 314 28.57 26.88 25.76
C TRP A 314 28.68 26.61 24.25
N ASP A 315 29.83 26.91 23.65
CA ASP A 315 30.18 26.61 22.26
C ASP A 315 30.10 25.10 21.97
N TYR A 316 30.71 24.25 22.80
CA TYR A 316 30.63 22.79 22.62
C TYR A 316 29.22 22.24 22.86
N VAL A 317 28.52 22.76 23.87
CA VAL A 317 27.17 22.30 24.20
C VAL A 317 26.17 22.66 23.10
N LEU A 318 26.23 23.89 22.56
CA LEU A 318 25.38 24.33 21.45
C LEU A 318 25.70 23.56 20.17
N LEU A 319 26.98 23.32 19.88
CA LEU A 319 27.38 22.51 18.72
C LEU A 319 26.91 21.06 18.86
N PHE A 320 27.06 20.45 20.04
CA PHE A 320 26.56 19.10 20.32
C PHE A 320 25.03 19.04 20.20
N ALA A 321 24.30 20.03 20.72
CA ALA A 321 22.84 20.10 20.58
C ALA A 321 22.42 20.21 19.12
N LEU A 322 23.11 21.02 18.31
CA LEU A 322 22.88 21.12 16.87
C LEU A 322 23.14 19.78 16.16
N LEU A 323 24.28 19.14 16.43
CA LEU A 323 24.60 17.83 15.85
C LEU A 323 23.60 16.76 16.28
N ARG A 324 23.14 16.77 17.53
CA ARG A 324 22.09 15.86 18.01
C ARG A 324 20.74 16.11 17.34
N LEU A 325 20.40 17.36 17.04
CA LEU A 325 19.21 17.70 16.25
C LEU A 325 19.34 17.21 14.79
N LEU A 326 20.52 17.31 14.20
CA LEU A 326 20.80 16.79 12.86
C LEU A 326 20.81 15.26 12.80
N GLN A 327 21.39 14.61 13.81
CA GLN A 327 21.52 13.15 13.96
C GLN A 327 20.20 12.48 14.38
N GLY A 328 19.40 13.17 15.21
CA GLY A 328 18.28 12.60 15.95
C GLY A 328 18.74 11.99 17.28
N LEU A 329 17.75 11.59 18.09
CA LEU A 329 17.95 11.11 19.46
C LEU A 329 18.43 9.64 19.54
N GLY A 330 19.39 9.25 18.68
CA GLY A 330 20.11 7.97 18.71
C GLY A 330 19.24 6.71 18.84
N GLY A 331 18.95 6.04 17.72
CA GLY A 331 18.20 4.77 17.71
C GLY A 331 16.68 4.90 17.94
N LEU A 332 16.19 6.00 18.52
CA LEU A 332 14.76 6.24 18.78
C LEU A 332 14.05 7.16 17.76
N GLY A 333 14.78 7.77 16.82
CA GLY A 333 14.17 8.64 15.81
C GLY A 333 15.13 9.04 14.69
N ALA A 334 14.61 9.18 13.48
CA ALA A 334 15.36 9.68 12.34
C ALA A 334 15.70 11.16 12.55
N GLY A 335 16.99 11.51 12.54
CA GLY A 335 17.42 12.90 12.55
C GLY A 335 17.00 13.67 11.29
N LEU A 336 17.09 15.00 11.36
CA LEU A 336 16.74 15.88 10.24
C LEU A 336 17.47 15.52 8.95
N ILE A 337 18.75 15.12 9.01
CA ILE A 337 19.51 14.70 7.82
C ILE A 337 18.88 13.46 7.19
N SER A 338 18.53 12.47 7.99
CA SER A 338 17.91 11.23 7.49
C SER A 338 16.51 11.49 6.94
N ALA A 339 15.72 12.34 7.61
CA ALA A 339 14.39 12.74 7.18
C ALA A 339 14.42 13.50 5.84
N LEU A 340 15.28 14.52 5.71
CA LEU A 340 15.46 15.28 4.47
C LEU A 340 15.93 14.38 3.32
N ARG A 341 16.90 13.49 3.59
CA ARG A 341 17.37 12.51 2.61
C ARG A 341 16.25 11.57 2.18
N SER A 342 15.45 11.06 3.12
CA SER A 342 14.31 10.20 2.83
C SER A 342 13.28 10.93 1.96
N GLN A 343 12.98 12.19 2.27
CA GLN A 343 12.05 13.01 1.50
C GLN A 343 12.51 13.25 0.07
N LEU A 344 13.81 13.51 -0.14
CA LEU A 344 14.38 13.66 -1.48
C LEU A 344 14.33 12.35 -2.27
N TRP A 345 14.50 11.21 -1.59
CA TRP A 345 14.49 9.90 -2.21
C TRP A 345 13.11 9.46 -2.70
N ILE A 346 12.02 9.83 -2.03
CA ILE A 346 10.64 9.46 -2.43
C ILE A 346 10.38 9.74 -3.91
N ALA A 347 10.82 10.90 -4.41
CA ALA A 347 10.59 11.24 -5.81
C ALA A 347 11.43 10.41 -6.80
N VAL A 348 12.64 9.99 -6.39
CA VAL A 348 13.52 9.12 -7.18
C VAL A 348 12.91 7.72 -7.26
N ASP A 349 12.44 7.22 -6.12
CA ASP A 349 11.75 5.94 -5.99
C ASP A 349 10.47 5.88 -6.86
N GLN A 350 9.59 6.88 -6.72
CA GLN A 350 8.35 6.95 -7.51
C GLN A 350 8.60 7.04 -9.02
N PHE A 351 9.60 7.83 -9.44
CA PHE A 351 9.97 7.92 -10.85
C PHE A 351 10.46 6.56 -11.38
N SER A 352 11.38 5.93 -10.67
CA SER A 352 11.98 4.64 -11.08
C SER A 352 10.91 3.55 -11.17
N THR A 353 10.05 3.46 -10.15
CA THR A 353 8.93 2.49 -10.11
C THR A 353 7.99 2.69 -11.29
N ARG A 354 7.56 3.93 -11.56
CA ARG A 354 6.65 4.23 -12.68
C ARG A 354 7.23 3.84 -14.04
N GLU A 355 8.46 4.25 -14.34
CA GLU A 355 9.08 3.97 -15.64
C GLU A 355 9.24 2.45 -15.86
N LEU A 356 9.66 1.71 -14.83
CA LEU A 356 9.78 0.26 -14.90
C LEU A 356 8.43 -0.43 -15.04
N SER A 357 7.41 -0.03 -14.29
CA SER A 357 6.04 -0.59 -14.40
C SER A 357 5.45 -0.34 -15.78
N VAL A 358 5.61 0.87 -16.35
CA VAL A 358 5.11 1.18 -17.70
C VAL A 358 5.85 0.39 -18.78
N MET A 359 7.18 0.24 -18.65
CA MET A 359 7.98 -0.57 -19.57
C MET A 359 7.56 -2.04 -19.54
N LEU A 360 7.42 -2.63 -18.35
CA LEU A 360 7.01 -4.02 -18.19
C LEU A 360 5.57 -4.24 -18.67
N PHE A 361 4.65 -3.34 -18.35
CA PHE A 361 3.28 -3.41 -18.84
C PHE A 361 3.23 -3.38 -20.38
N LYS A 362 4.04 -2.51 -21.01
CA LYS A 362 4.18 -2.47 -22.47
C LYS A 362 4.74 -3.77 -23.04
N HIS A 363 5.68 -4.40 -22.34
CA HIS A 363 6.22 -5.70 -22.75
C HIS A 363 5.18 -6.82 -22.61
N ILE A 364 4.46 -6.89 -21.49
CA ILE A 364 3.37 -7.86 -21.27
C ILE A 364 2.33 -7.78 -22.38
N GLN A 365 1.91 -6.57 -22.80
CA GLN A 365 0.96 -6.37 -23.89
C GLN A 365 1.45 -6.83 -25.27
N ARG A 366 2.76 -7.09 -25.43
CA ARG A 366 3.37 -7.58 -26.69
C ARG A 366 3.56 -9.09 -26.71
N LEU A 367 3.40 -9.77 -25.57
CA LEU A 367 3.53 -11.22 -25.48
C LEU A 367 2.39 -11.91 -26.24
N SER A 368 2.62 -13.17 -26.62
CA SER A 368 1.70 -13.93 -27.45
C SER A 368 0.41 -14.29 -26.69
N LEU A 369 -0.68 -14.52 -27.43
CA LEU A 369 -1.94 -14.98 -26.85
C LEU A 369 -1.77 -16.33 -26.12
N LYS A 370 -0.91 -17.21 -26.63
CA LYS A 370 -0.57 -18.49 -25.98
C LYS A 370 -0.06 -18.28 -24.56
N TRP A 371 0.86 -17.34 -24.41
CA TRP A 371 1.48 -17.00 -23.13
C TRP A 371 0.46 -16.43 -22.13
N HIS A 372 -0.50 -15.63 -22.61
CA HIS A 372 -1.58 -15.08 -21.78
C HIS A 372 -2.60 -16.13 -21.33
N LEU A 373 -2.98 -17.08 -22.20
CA LEU A 373 -3.94 -18.12 -21.87
C LEU A 373 -3.38 -19.18 -20.90
N SER A 374 -2.06 -19.36 -20.87
CA SER A 374 -1.42 -20.35 -19.99
C SER A 374 -1.15 -19.84 -18.56
N ARG A 375 -1.46 -18.57 -18.26
CA ARG A 375 -1.16 -17.95 -16.95
C ARG A 375 -2.35 -17.16 -16.43
N LYS A 376 -2.46 -17.07 -15.09
CA LYS A 376 -3.45 -16.23 -14.44
C LYS A 376 -2.99 -14.77 -14.51
N THR A 377 -3.81 -13.87 -15.05
CA THR A 377 -3.48 -12.44 -15.18
C THR A 377 -3.06 -11.80 -13.86
N GLY A 378 -3.74 -12.16 -12.76
CA GLY A 378 -3.40 -11.64 -11.42
C GLY A 378 -2.02 -12.08 -10.94
N GLU A 379 -1.53 -13.25 -11.34
CA GLU A 379 -0.18 -13.72 -10.99
C GLU A 379 0.89 -12.92 -11.73
N VAL A 380 0.68 -12.69 -13.04
CA VAL A 380 1.59 -11.89 -13.88
C VAL A 380 1.70 -10.46 -13.37
N LEU A 381 0.57 -9.80 -13.08
CA LEU A 381 0.57 -8.44 -12.55
C LEU A 381 1.28 -8.36 -11.20
N ARG A 382 1.10 -9.36 -10.33
CA ARG A 382 1.82 -9.43 -9.06
C ARG A 382 3.33 -9.58 -9.23
N VAL A 383 3.79 -10.38 -10.21
CA VAL A 383 5.22 -10.51 -10.52
C VAL A 383 5.79 -9.16 -10.98
N MET A 384 5.05 -8.41 -11.81
CA MET A 384 5.42 -7.06 -12.21
C MET A 384 5.47 -6.09 -11.01
N ASP A 385 4.42 -6.03 -10.20
CA ASP A 385 4.34 -5.10 -9.06
C ASP A 385 5.42 -5.40 -8.01
N ARG A 386 5.61 -6.68 -7.65
CA ARG A 386 6.69 -7.07 -6.73
C ARG A 386 8.06 -6.83 -7.32
N GLY A 387 8.29 -7.16 -8.59
CA GLY A 387 9.57 -6.97 -9.25
C GLY A 387 10.01 -5.50 -9.27
N THR A 388 9.09 -4.61 -9.62
CA THR A 388 9.35 -3.16 -9.67
C THR A 388 9.60 -2.56 -8.29
N ALA A 389 8.79 -2.89 -7.29
CA ALA A 389 9.02 -2.47 -5.92
C ALA A 389 10.36 -3.02 -5.37
N SER A 390 10.67 -4.27 -5.68
CA SER A 390 11.88 -4.95 -5.22
C SER A 390 13.17 -4.34 -5.76
N ILE A 391 13.19 -3.85 -7.00
CA ILE A 391 14.33 -3.09 -7.53
C ILE A 391 14.61 -1.85 -6.67
N SER A 392 13.58 -1.06 -6.39
CA SER A 392 13.74 0.16 -5.60
C SER A 392 14.13 -0.13 -4.16
N ASN A 393 13.53 -1.17 -3.58
CA ASN A 393 13.86 -1.65 -2.24
C ASN A 393 15.32 -2.08 -2.13
N ILE A 394 15.85 -2.83 -3.11
CA ILE A 394 17.27 -3.24 -3.12
C ILE A 394 18.19 -2.02 -3.07
N LEU A 395 17.93 -1.03 -3.91
CA LEU A 395 18.74 0.18 -3.95
C LEU A 395 18.68 0.92 -2.62
N SER A 396 17.47 1.08 -2.08
CA SER A 396 17.25 1.76 -0.82
C SER A 396 17.96 1.04 0.34
N TYR A 397 17.86 -0.29 0.41
CA TYR A 397 18.50 -1.09 1.47
C TYR A 397 20.02 -1.13 1.34
N LEU A 398 20.56 -1.30 0.13
CA LEU A 398 22.00 -1.30 -0.09
C LEU A 398 22.63 0.07 0.17
N VAL A 399 22.08 1.12 -0.44
CA VAL A 399 22.68 2.47 -0.39
C VAL A 399 22.49 3.12 0.98
N PHE A 400 21.33 2.94 1.64
CA PHE A 400 21.03 3.70 2.86
C PHE A 400 21.21 2.94 4.16
N ASN A 401 21.24 1.60 4.12
CA ASN A 401 21.36 0.80 5.34
C ASN A 401 22.63 -0.01 5.34
N ILE A 402 22.84 -0.90 4.37
CA ILE A 402 23.94 -1.88 4.42
C ILE A 402 25.30 -1.23 4.17
N LEU A 403 25.46 -0.51 3.05
CA LEU A 403 26.73 0.15 2.74
C LEU A 403 27.14 1.13 3.84
N PRO A 404 26.24 2.00 4.37
CA PRO A 404 26.60 2.90 5.45
C PRO A 404 26.92 2.17 6.76
N THR A 405 26.23 1.07 7.09
CA THR A 405 26.53 0.30 8.31
C THR A 405 27.92 -0.35 8.23
N VAL A 406 28.28 -0.91 7.07
CA VAL A 406 29.64 -1.46 6.86
C VAL A 406 30.69 -0.36 6.97
N LEU A 407 30.44 0.81 6.38
CA LEU A 407 31.33 1.97 6.50
C LEU A 407 31.43 2.47 7.95
N ASP A 408 30.33 2.54 8.71
CA ASP A 408 30.35 2.94 10.13
C ASP A 408 31.19 1.97 10.97
N ILE A 409 31.09 0.66 10.72
CA ILE A 409 31.89 -0.36 11.41
C ILE A 409 33.38 -0.15 11.09
N ILE A 410 33.74 0.02 9.81
CA ILE A 410 35.13 0.26 9.40
C ILE A 410 35.67 1.55 10.03
N ILE A 411 34.94 2.65 9.92
CA ILE A 411 35.30 3.95 10.49
C ILE A 411 35.43 3.85 12.01
N GLY A 412 34.49 3.19 12.68
CA GLY A 412 34.50 2.98 14.12
C GLY A 412 35.71 2.18 14.59
N VAL A 413 36.04 1.07 13.92
CA VAL A 413 37.22 0.27 14.23
C VAL A 413 38.51 1.09 14.04
N VAL A 414 38.67 1.77 12.90
CA VAL A 414 39.84 2.65 12.65
C VAL A 414 39.94 3.75 13.72
N TYR A 415 38.81 4.35 14.09
CA TYR A 415 38.77 5.36 15.14
C TYR A 415 39.19 4.80 16.50
N PHE A 416 38.69 3.63 16.93
CA PHE A 416 39.08 3.03 18.21
C PHE A 416 40.56 2.60 18.24
N VAL A 417 41.11 2.13 17.12
CA VAL A 417 42.55 1.80 17.01
C VAL A 417 43.41 3.06 17.17
N THR A 418 43.01 4.17 16.55
CA THR A 418 43.79 5.42 16.54
C THR A 418 43.62 6.26 17.81
N ALA A 419 42.40 6.34 18.36
CA ALA A 419 42.09 7.19 19.51
C ALA A 419 42.31 6.52 20.88
N PHE A 420 42.30 5.18 20.94
CA PHE A 420 42.54 4.42 22.18
C PHE A 420 43.77 3.52 22.04
N ASN A 421 43.59 2.32 21.49
CA ASN A 421 44.64 1.32 21.24
C ASN A 421 44.09 0.21 20.34
N ILE A 422 44.97 -0.60 19.74
CA ILE A 422 44.65 -1.76 18.89
C ILE A 422 43.70 -2.75 19.58
N TRP A 423 43.83 -2.94 20.90
CA TRP A 423 43.00 -3.86 21.67
C TRP A 423 41.52 -3.45 21.72
N TYR A 424 41.23 -2.14 21.79
CA TYR A 424 39.86 -1.62 21.74
C TYR A 424 39.25 -1.85 20.35
N GLY A 425 40.01 -1.56 19.30
CA GLY A 425 39.58 -1.85 17.92
C GLY A 425 39.32 -3.34 17.69
N LEU A 426 40.18 -4.21 18.20
CA LEU A 426 40.02 -5.67 18.11
C LEU A 426 38.78 -6.16 18.87
N LEU A 427 38.53 -5.64 20.08
CA LEU A 427 37.33 -5.97 20.86
C LEU A 427 36.05 -5.58 20.09
N VAL A 428 35.99 -4.36 19.56
CA VAL A 428 34.84 -3.88 18.77
C VAL A 428 34.67 -4.72 17.49
N PHE A 429 35.76 -5.01 16.79
CA PHE A 429 35.74 -5.82 15.58
C PHE A 429 35.24 -7.25 15.85
N VAL A 430 35.77 -7.93 16.86
CA VAL A 430 35.39 -9.30 17.21
C VAL A 430 33.93 -9.37 17.65
N THR A 431 33.49 -8.44 18.49
CA THR A 431 32.10 -8.40 18.97
C THR A 431 31.11 -8.16 17.83
N MET A 432 31.40 -7.21 16.92
CA MET A 432 30.58 -6.94 15.74
C MET A 432 30.60 -8.10 14.73
N LEU A 433 31.74 -8.77 14.55
CA LEU A 433 31.85 -9.94 13.68
C LEU A 433 31.02 -11.11 14.21
N ILE A 434 31.12 -11.44 15.50
CA ILE A 434 30.32 -12.49 16.14
C ILE A 434 28.83 -12.14 16.04
N TYR A 435 28.47 -10.89 16.27
CA TYR A 435 27.09 -10.41 16.12
C TYR A 435 26.56 -10.64 14.70
N LEU A 436 27.31 -10.22 13.68
CA LEU A 436 26.89 -10.32 12.28
C LEU A 436 26.76 -11.78 11.84
N VAL A 437 27.77 -12.61 12.15
CA VAL A 437 27.78 -14.04 11.79
C VAL A 437 26.63 -14.79 12.47
N SER A 438 26.44 -14.61 13.79
CA SER A 438 25.34 -15.24 14.51
C SER A 438 23.97 -14.80 13.99
N THR A 439 23.81 -13.51 13.66
CA THR A 439 22.58 -12.97 13.08
C THR A 439 22.26 -13.62 11.74
N VAL A 440 23.23 -13.78 10.84
CA VAL A 440 23.02 -14.39 9.52
C VAL A 440 22.66 -15.87 9.67
N LEU A 441 23.44 -16.65 10.43
CA LEU A 441 23.21 -18.09 10.61
C LEU A 441 21.83 -18.39 11.23
N ILE A 442 21.47 -17.67 12.30
CA ILE A 442 20.18 -17.84 12.95
C ILE A 442 19.06 -17.38 12.01
N THR A 443 19.25 -16.30 11.26
CA THR A 443 18.24 -15.82 10.31
C THR A 443 17.96 -16.84 9.20
N GLU A 444 18.98 -17.51 8.69
CA GLU A 444 18.81 -18.58 7.70
C GLU A 444 18.12 -19.81 8.28
N TRP A 445 18.51 -20.23 9.49
CA TRP A 445 17.83 -21.32 10.18
C TRP A 445 16.34 -21.01 10.46
N ARG A 446 16.03 -19.76 10.83
CA ARG A 446 14.66 -19.29 11.06
C ARG A 446 13.80 -19.23 9.80
N ALA A 447 14.40 -19.17 8.63
CA ALA A 447 13.68 -19.06 7.37
C ALA A 447 12.71 -20.24 7.17
N LYS A 448 13.02 -21.45 7.69
CA LYS A 448 12.13 -22.62 7.59
C LYS A 448 10.79 -22.43 8.30
N PHE A 449 10.80 -21.90 9.53
CA PHE A 449 9.59 -21.65 10.32
C PHE A 449 8.72 -20.57 9.69
N ARG A 450 9.35 -19.55 9.09
CA ARG A 450 8.64 -18.52 8.35
C ARG A 450 8.01 -19.05 7.06
N ARG A 451 8.66 -19.98 6.36
CA ARG A 451 8.08 -20.64 5.18
C ARG A 451 6.86 -21.48 5.56
N GLU A 452 6.96 -22.25 6.64
CA GLU A 452 5.85 -23.04 7.18
C GLU A 452 4.66 -22.15 7.57
N LEU A 453 4.92 -21.05 8.29
CA LEU A 453 3.92 -20.05 8.63
C LEU A 453 3.21 -19.51 7.39
N ASN A 454 3.95 -19.07 6.37
CA ASN A 454 3.38 -18.53 5.13
C ASN A 454 2.56 -19.59 4.37
N ASN A 455 2.98 -20.85 4.37
CA ASN A 455 2.24 -21.93 3.73
C ASN A 455 0.89 -22.18 4.42
N LEU A 456 0.88 -22.27 5.76
CA LEU A 456 -0.35 -22.47 6.53
C LEU A 456 -1.27 -21.25 6.48
N ASP A 457 -0.71 -20.03 6.42
CA ASP A 457 -1.49 -18.81 6.23
C ASP A 457 -2.21 -18.83 4.87
N ASN A 458 -1.51 -19.19 3.80
CA ASN A 458 -2.11 -19.34 2.47
C ASN A 458 -3.21 -20.41 2.46
N GLN A 459 -3.01 -21.55 3.11
CA GLN A 459 -4.02 -22.61 3.18
C GLN A 459 -5.26 -22.17 3.96
N LYS A 460 -5.07 -21.52 5.11
CA LYS A 460 -6.14 -20.91 5.92
C LYS A 460 -6.93 -19.91 5.08
N ASN A 461 -6.26 -19.00 4.39
CA ASN A 461 -6.90 -17.97 3.56
C ASN A 461 -7.60 -18.57 2.34
N THR A 462 -7.01 -19.59 1.70
CA THR A 462 -7.62 -20.28 0.56
C THR A 462 -8.94 -20.96 0.97
N LYS A 463 -8.97 -21.66 2.11
CA LYS A 463 -10.19 -22.28 2.65
C LYS A 463 -11.29 -21.24 2.93
N ALA A 464 -10.93 -20.10 3.51
CA ALA A 464 -11.88 -19.02 3.77
C ALA A 464 -12.47 -18.44 2.48
N VAL A 465 -11.63 -18.14 1.50
CA VAL A 465 -12.06 -17.59 0.20
C VAL A 465 -12.97 -18.58 -0.53
N ASP A 466 -12.61 -19.87 -0.54
CA ASP A 466 -13.40 -20.92 -1.21
C ASP A 466 -14.80 -21.08 -0.58
N SER A 467 -14.89 -21.03 0.75
CA SER A 467 -16.17 -21.06 1.46
C SER A 467 -17.05 -19.83 1.15
N VAL A 468 -16.45 -18.64 1.07
CA VAL A 468 -17.18 -17.39 0.76
C VAL A 468 -17.59 -17.31 -0.71
N LEU A 469 -16.76 -17.77 -1.64
CA LEU A 469 -17.12 -17.83 -3.07
C LEU A 469 -18.29 -18.78 -3.30
N ASN A 470 -18.31 -19.91 -2.59
CA ASN A 470 -19.37 -20.91 -2.67
C ASN A 470 -20.46 -20.71 -1.60
N PHE A 471 -20.74 -19.45 -1.25
CA PHE A 471 -21.70 -19.10 -0.18
C PHE A 471 -23.07 -19.75 -0.37
N GLU A 472 -23.60 -19.72 -1.60
CA GLU A 472 -24.90 -20.34 -1.92
C GLU A 472 -24.87 -21.86 -1.68
N THR A 473 -23.81 -22.53 -2.10
CA THR A 473 -23.62 -23.97 -1.87
C THR A 473 -23.57 -24.29 -0.38
N VAL A 474 -22.76 -23.55 0.39
CA VAL A 474 -22.67 -23.75 1.85
C VAL A 474 -24.05 -23.60 2.50
N LYS A 475 -24.85 -22.62 2.04
CA LYS A 475 -26.22 -22.40 2.52
C LYS A 475 -27.21 -23.48 2.07
N TYR A 476 -27.12 -23.95 0.83
CA TYR A 476 -27.97 -25.03 0.31
C TYR A 476 -27.80 -26.34 1.08
N TYR A 477 -26.59 -26.62 1.55
CA TYR A 477 -26.28 -27.83 2.31
C TYR A 477 -26.25 -27.64 3.83
N ASN A 478 -26.59 -26.44 4.36
CA ASN A 478 -26.52 -26.11 5.80
C ASN A 478 -25.17 -26.51 6.44
N ALA A 479 -24.08 -26.25 5.70
CA ALA A 479 -22.72 -26.71 6.02
C ALA A 479 -21.88 -25.64 6.75
N GLU A 480 -22.51 -24.60 7.32
CA GLU A 480 -21.80 -23.46 7.93
C GLU A 480 -20.91 -23.87 9.10
N GLN A 481 -21.41 -24.75 9.97
CA GLN A 481 -20.64 -25.20 11.13
C GLN A 481 -19.45 -26.06 10.69
N PHE A 482 -19.65 -26.93 9.69
CA PHE A 482 -18.59 -27.76 9.13
C PHE A 482 -17.46 -26.92 8.53
N GLU A 483 -17.79 -25.91 7.72
CA GLU A 483 -16.79 -25.00 7.15
C GLU A 483 -16.13 -24.12 8.22
N THR A 484 -16.87 -23.71 9.26
CA THR A 484 -16.33 -22.98 10.40
C THR A 484 -15.30 -23.82 11.16
N ASP A 485 -15.58 -25.10 11.42
CA ASP A 485 -14.67 -26.02 12.11
C ASP A 485 -13.44 -26.34 11.24
N ARG A 486 -13.63 -26.53 9.92
CA ARG A 486 -12.55 -26.73 8.94
C ARG A 486 -11.62 -25.52 8.86
N TYR A 487 -12.16 -24.31 8.94
CA TYR A 487 -11.38 -23.08 9.01
C TYR A 487 -10.67 -22.95 10.36
N ASN A 488 -11.35 -23.25 11.47
CA ASN A 488 -10.78 -23.21 12.81
C ASN A 488 -9.58 -24.16 12.96
N GLN A 489 -9.65 -25.38 12.42
CA GLN A 489 -8.51 -26.30 12.41
C GLN A 489 -7.32 -25.74 11.63
N ALA A 490 -7.56 -25.18 10.45
CA ALA A 490 -6.50 -24.52 9.66
C ALA A 490 -5.88 -23.33 10.41
N PHE A 491 -6.71 -22.61 11.18
CA PHE A 491 -6.25 -21.51 12.02
C PHE A 491 -5.38 -22.00 13.19
N LEU A 492 -5.74 -23.11 13.85
CA LEU A 492 -4.95 -23.70 14.93
C LEU A 492 -3.57 -24.15 14.45
N ASP A 493 -3.48 -24.75 13.26
CA ASP A 493 -2.20 -25.15 12.69
C ASP A 493 -1.34 -23.92 12.34
N TYR A 494 -1.95 -22.89 11.75
CA TYR A 494 -1.30 -21.58 11.55
C TYR A 494 -0.77 -21.00 12.87
N GLN A 495 -1.57 -21.06 13.95
CA GLN A 495 -1.20 -20.51 15.26
C GLN A 495 0.02 -21.22 15.86
N LYS A 496 0.13 -22.55 15.71
CA LYS A 496 1.32 -23.31 16.14
C LYS A 496 2.57 -22.86 15.40
N ALA A 497 2.48 -22.68 14.08
CA ALA A 497 3.60 -22.20 13.28
C ALA A 497 3.98 -20.75 13.59
N ASP A 498 2.99 -19.89 13.86
CA ASP A 498 3.22 -18.49 14.22
C ASP A 498 3.94 -18.38 15.57
N TRP A 499 3.57 -19.20 16.55
CA TRP A 499 4.26 -19.28 17.82
C TRP A 499 5.76 -19.61 17.64
N TRP A 500 6.11 -20.60 16.81
CA TRP A 500 7.50 -20.93 16.51
C TRP A 500 8.23 -19.79 15.79
N ASN A 501 7.59 -19.12 14.83
CA ASN A 501 8.16 -17.96 14.15
C ASN A 501 8.45 -16.79 15.13
N ALA A 502 7.55 -16.55 16.09
CA ALA A 502 7.70 -15.54 17.13
C ALA A 502 8.77 -15.94 18.16
N PHE A 503 8.74 -17.18 18.66
CA PHE A 503 9.73 -17.71 19.60
C PHE A 503 11.14 -17.58 19.05
N THR A 504 11.35 -17.98 17.79
CA THR A 504 12.66 -17.89 17.17
C THR A 504 13.12 -16.44 16.94
N LEU A 505 12.20 -15.48 16.76
CA LEU A 505 12.55 -14.04 16.69
C LEU A 505 13.10 -13.57 18.04
N ASN A 506 12.41 -13.91 19.11
CA ASN A 506 12.84 -13.55 20.45
C ASN A 506 14.16 -14.23 20.81
N LEU A 507 14.36 -15.49 20.43
CA LEU A 507 15.65 -16.17 20.60
C LEU A 507 16.80 -15.45 19.89
N LEU A 508 16.58 -15.01 18.64
CA LEU A 508 17.56 -14.20 17.91
C LEU A 508 17.90 -12.91 18.68
N ASN A 509 16.88 -12.15 19.09
CA ASN A 509 17.05 -10.90 19.82
C ASN A 509 17.80 -11.13 21.15
N THR A 510 17.50 -12.22 21.85
CA THR A 510 18.16 -12.59 23.11
C THR A 510 19.64 -12.90 22.90
N ILE A 511 19.98 -13.73 21.90
CA ILE A 511 21.39 -14.05 21.58
C ILE A 511 22.15 -12.78 21.18
N GLN A 512 21.54 -11.94 20.35
CA GLN A 512 22.09 -10.65 19.95
C GLN A 512 22.39 -9.76 21.16
N ASN A 513 21.42 -9.58 22.06
CA ASN A 513 21.59 -8.79 23.28
C ASN A 513 22.67 -9.36 24.21
N ILE A 514 22.78 -10.68 24.34
CA ILE A 514 23.85 -11.33 25.13
C ILE A 514 25.23 -10.99 24.53
N VAL A 515 25.42 -11.15 23.22
CA VAL A 515 26.70 -10.88 22.55
C VAL A 515 27.14 -9.43 22.79
N ILE A 516 26.22 -8.48 22.65
CA ILE A 516 26.50 -7.06 22.87
C ILE A 516 26.78 -6.78 24.33
N SER A 517 25.99 -7.33 25.25
CA SER A 517 26.14 -7.08 26.67
C SER A 517 27.50 -7.58 27.17
N ILE A 518 27.95 -8.74 26.68
CA ILE A 518 29.29 -9.27 26.98
C ILE A 518 30.38 -8.36 26.40
N GLY A 519 30.27 -7.97 25.14
CA GLY A 519 31.22 -7.05 24.49
C GLY A 519 31.32 -5.70 25.20
N PHE A 520 30.16 -5.14 25.55
CA PHE A 520 30.03 -3.88 26.28
C PHE A 520 30.61 -3.98 27.69
N MET A 521 30.34 -5.07 28.41
CA MET A 521 30.90 -5.34 29.74
C MET A 521 32.43 -5.38 29.70
N PHE A 522 33.02 -6.17 28.80
CA PHE A 522 34.49 -6.24 28.67
C PHE A 522 35.08 -4.89 28.29
N GLY A 523 34.45 -4.18 27.36
CA GLY A 523 34.91 -2.86 26.93
C GLY A 523 34.86 -1.79 28.03
N ILE A 524 33.80 -1.78 28.82
CA ILE A 524 33.67 -0.90 30.00
C ILE A 524 34.72 -1.22 31.04
N LEU A 525 34.94 -2.50 31.35
CA LEU A 525 35.95 -2.92 32.34
C LEU A 525 37.37 -2.51 31.91
N LEU A 526 37.70 -2.66 30.62
CA LEU A 526 38.97 -2.21 30.06
C LEU A 526 39.10 -0.68 30.12
N CYS A 527 38.07 0.06 29.67
CA CYS A 527 38.06 1.52 29.75
C CYS A 527 38.20 2.02 31.20
N ALA A 528 37.47 1.41 32.14
CA ALA A 528 37.51 1.79 33.54
C ALA A 528 38.91 1.57 34.14
N ARG A 529 39.56 0.44 33.83
CA ARG A 529 40.94 0.17 34.23
C ARG A 529 41.90 1.23 33.70
N ASP A 530 41.79 1.58 32.42
CA ASP A 530 42.70 2.56 31.79
C ASP A 530 42.46 3.99 32.26
N VAL A 531 41.22 4.33 32.64
CA VAL A 531 40.89 5.60 33.29
C VAL A 531 41.46 5.68 34.70
N VAL A 532 41.34 4.60 35.49
CA VAL A 532 41.94 4.53 36.84
C VAL A 532 43.47 4.60 36.79
N ASN A 533 44.08 4.01 35.75
CA ASN A 533 45.53 4.09 35.52
C ASN A 533 45.99 5.43 34.94
N GLY A 534 45.08 6.37 34.66
CA GLY A 534 45.40 7.70 34.11
C GLY A 534 45.82 7.71 32.64
N ILE A 535 45.64 6.62 31.90
CA ILE A 535 45.94 6.53 30.45
C ILE A 535 44.84 7.23 29.64
N LEU A 536 43.58 7.11 30.09
CA LEU A 536 42.40 7.69 29.45
C LEU A 536 41.67 8.63 30.41
N THR A 537 40.96 9.63 29.86
CA THR A 537 40.16 10.57 30.66
C THR A 537 38.73 10.07 30.89
N VAL A 538 38.02 10.67 31.85
CA VAL A 538 36.59 10.37 32.11
C VAL A 538 35.71 10.58 30.87
N GLY A 539 36.03 11.56 30.01
CA GLY A 539 35.33 11.74 28.74
C GLY A 539 35.52 10.58 27.75
N HIS A 540 36.67 9.90 27.76
CA HIS A 540 36.87 8.71 26.90
C HIS A 540 35.96 7.56 27.31
N PHE A 541 35.68 7.40 28.61
CA PHE A 541 34.72 6.42 29.10
C PHE A 541 33.31 6.67 28.55
N VAL A 542 32.84 7.91 28.60
CA VAL A 542 31.52 8.29 28.06
C VAL A 542 31.47 8.13 26.53
N LEU A 543 32.55 8.46 25.82
CA LEU A 543 32.65 8.22 24.38
C LEU A 543 32.53 6.75 24.05
N PHE A 544 33.25 5.88 24.75
CA PHE A 544 33.18 4.43 24.54
C PHE A 544 31.73 3.94 24.71
N CYS A 545 31.09 4.31 25.82
CA CYS A 545 29.72 3.93 26.11
C CYS A 545 28.73 4.39 25.04
N THR A 546 28.83 5.65 24.60
CA THR A 546 27.89 6.21 23.62
C THR A 546 28.15 5.74 22.20
N TYR A 547 29.42 5.57 21.81
CA TYR A 547 29.76 5.18 20.45
C TYR A 547 29.48 3.69 20.20
N ILE A 548 29.69 2.79 21.17
CA ILE A 548 29.30 1.37 21.01
C ILE A 548 27.79 1.22 20.77
N ILE A 549 26.96 1.93 21.54
CA ILE A 549 25.50 1.88 21.37
C ILE A 549 25.10 2.37 19.97
N GLN A 550 25.76 3.43 19.49
CA GLN A 550 25.52 3.98 18.16
C GLN A 550 25.95 3.01 17.05
N LEU A 551 27.07 2.31 17.20
CA LEU A 551 27.49 1.28 16.25
C LEU A 551 26.51 0.10 16.25
N TYR A 552 25.97 -0.30 17.40
CA TYR A 552 25.03 -1.42 17.50
C TYR A 552 23.65 -1.13 16.86
N SER A 553 23.11 0.07 17.04
CA SER A 553 21.75 0.41 16.62
C SER A 553 21.37 -0.07 15.20
N PRO A 554 22.15 0.23 14.12
CA PRO A 554 21.83 -0.24 12.78
C PRO A 554 21.98 -1.76 12.59
N LEU A 555 22.84 -2.43 13.37
CA LEU A 555 23.02 -3.88 13.28
C LEU A 555 21.78 -4.65 13.77
N SER A 556 21.01 -4.11 14.71
CA SER A 556 19.76 -4.74 15.20
C SER A 556 18.73 -5.02 14.11
N ILE A 557 18.63 -4.13 13.11
CA ILE A 557 17.70 -4.24 11.98
C ILE A 557 18.36 -4.94 10.78
N PHE A 558 19.68 -5.15 10.79
CA PHE A 558 20.42 -5.75 9.67
C PHE A 558 19.86 -7.11 9.24
N GLY A 559 19.50 -7.98 10.19
CA GLY A 559 18.89 -9.28 9.88
C GLY A 559 17.57 -9.17 9.11
N THR A 560 16.83 -8.08 9.30
CA THR A 560 15.62 -7.78 8.51
C THR A 560 15.98 -7.30 7.12
N TYR A 561 16.95 -6.37 6.97
CA TYR A 561 17.40 -5.90 5.65
C TYR A 561 18.02 -7.01 4.80
N TYR A 562 18.79 -7.93 5.40
CA TYR A 562 19.34 -9.09 4.71
C TYR A 562 18.23 -9.95 4.07
N ARG A 563 17.17 -10.26 4.84
CA ARG A 563 16.02 -11.01 4.30
C ARG A 563 15.28 -10.24 3.22
N LEU A 564 15.02 -8.95 3.45
CA LEU A 564 14.32 -8.10 2.49
C LEU A 564 15.10 -8.01 1.17
N LEU A 565 16.43 -7.93 1.22
CA LEU A 565 17.27 -8.04 0.03
C LEU A 565 17.11 -9.39 -0.67
N GLN A 566 17.19 -10.50 0.06
CA GLN A 566 17.03 -11.83 -0.54
C GLN A 566 15.69 -11.97 -1.27
N THR A 567 14.58 -11.57 -0.64
CA THR A 567 13.25 -11.57 -1.27
C THR A 567 13.21 -10.67 -2.48
N SER A 568 13.74 -9.46 -2.36
CA SER A 568 13.75 -8.51 -3.47
C SER A 568 14.56 -9.02 -4.67
N PHE A 569 15.65 -9.75 -4.42
CA PHE A 569 16.43 -10.37 -5.49
C PHE A 569 15.64 -11.45 -6.23
N ILE A 570 14.84 -12.26 -5.53
CA ILE A 570 13.99 -13.30 -6.13
C ILE A 570 12.87 -12.67 -6.96
N ASP A 571 12.18 -11.66 -6.41
CA ASP A 571 11.11 -10.96 -7.13
C ASP A 571 11.62 -10.27 -8.40
N MET A 572 12.80 -9.65 -8.31
CA MET A 572 13.47 -9.05 -9.46
C MET A 572 13.89 -10.12 -10.49
N GLU A 573 14.32 -11.30 -10.07
CA GLU A 573 14.67 -12.41 -10.96
C GLU A 573 13.45 -12.88 -11.76
N ASN A 574 12.32 -13.13 -11.09
CA ASN A 574 11.05 -13.46 -11.75
C ASN A 574 10.60 -12.38 -12.75
N MET A 575 10.83 -11.11 -12.42
CA MET A 575 10.52 -9.98 -13.29
C MET A 575 11.46 -9.91 -14.50
N PHE A 576 12.75 -10.23 -14.35
CA PHE A 576 13.67 -10.34 -15.48
C PHE A 576 13.36 -11.53 -16.36
N ASP A 577 12.99 -12.68 -15.80
CA ASP A 577 12.58 -13.84 -16.58
C ASP A 577 11.30 -13.51 -17.39
N LEU A 578 10.40 -12.68 -16.85
CA LEU A 578 9.28 -12.13 -17.58
C LEU A 578 9.71 -11.19 -18.72
N LEU A 579 10.74 -10.36 -18.51
CA LEU A 579 11.25 -9.41 -19.51
C LEU A 579 12.06 -10.10 -20.62
N GLU A 580 12.71 -11.21 -20.31
CA GLU A 580 13.47 -12.05 -21.23
C GLU A 580 12.54 -12.94 -22.08
N GLN A 581 11.25 -13.04 -21.75
CA GLN A 581 10.29 -13.78 -22.55
C GLN A 581 10.13 -13.14 -23.93
N GLU A 582 10.44 -13.90 -24.97
CA GLU A 582 10.23 -13.46 -26.35
C GLU A 582 8.77 -13.67 -26.79
N SER A 583 8.32 -12.83 -27.73
CA SER A 583 7.00 -12.97 -28.35
C SER A 583 7.07 -13.98 -29.49
N ASP A 584 6.15 -14.94 -29.51
CA ASP A 584 6.07 -15.95 -30.58
C ASP A 584 5.83 -15.33 -31.97
N VAL A 585 5.18 -14.16 -32.02
CA VAL A 585 4.81 -13.47 -33.27
C VAL A 585 5.40 -12.05 -33.27
N THR A 586 6.45 -11.86 -34.05
CA THR A 586 7.12 -10.56 -34.22
C THR A 586 6.95 -10.03 -35.64
N ASP A 587 6.96 -8.70 -35.75
CA ASP A 587 7.00 -8.05 -37.07
C ASP A 587 8.39 -8.23 -37.67
N ALA A 588 8.47 -8.53 -38.96
CA ALA A 588 9.75 -8.56 -39.68
C ALA A 588 10.43 -7.17 -39.57
N PRO A 589 11.77 -7.10 -39.50
CA PRO A 589 12.49 -5.84 -39.26
C PRO A 589 12.20 -4.73 -40.28
N ASN A 590 11.78 -5.08 -41.50
CA ASN A 590 11.37 -4.15 -42.56
C ASN A 590 9.89 -4.32 -42.95
N ALA A 591 9.03 -4.74 -42.02
CA ALA A 591 7.61 -4.95 -42.29
C ALA A 591 6.92 -3.65 -42.75
N GLN A 592 6.22 -3.71 -43.88
CA GLN A 592 5.48 -2.56 -44.41
C GLN A 592 4.05 -2.51 -43.83
N ALA A 593 3.41 -1.34 -43.88
CA ALA A 593 2.00 -1.25 -43.52
C ALA A 593 1.14 -1.97 -44.58
N LEU A 594 0.17 -2.76 -44.13
CA LEU A 594 -0.78 -3.45 -45.00
C LEU A 594 -1.64 -2.42 -45.77
N ILE A 595 -1.64 -2.51 -47.09
CA ILE A 595 -2.47 -1.65 -47.94
C ILE A 595 -3.70 -2.46 -48.40
N VAL A 596 -4.86 -2.15 -47.84
CA VAL A 596 -6.12 -2.81 -48.20
C VAL A 596 -6.87 -1.96 -49.23
N LYS A 597 -7.06 -2.48 -50.44
CA LYS A 597 -7.83 -1.83 -51.51
C LYS A 597 -9.21 -2.45 -51.66
N GLU A 598 -9.25 -3.77 -51.66
CA GLU A 598 -10.45 -4.57 -51.95
C GLU A 598 -10.86 -5.42 -50.77
N GLY A 599 -9.91 -5.84 -49.92
CA GLY A 599 -10.16 -6.65 -48.75
C GLY A 599 -10.47 -8.10 -49.09
N ALA A 600 -9.88 -8.66 -50.15
CA ALA A 600 -9.95 -10.08 -50.45
C ALA A 600 -9.01 -10.86 -49.52
N VAL A 601 -9.49 -11.95 -48.92
CA VAL A 601 -8.72 -12.80 -48.00
C VAL A 601 -8.47 -14.16 -48.66
N GLU A 602 -7.25 -14.66 -48.61
CA GLU A 602 -6.88 -15.95 -49.22
C GLU A 602 -6.03 -16.77 -48.26
N PHE A 603 -6.45 -18.00 -47.99
CA PHE A 603 -5.70 -19.02 -47.28
C PHE A 603 -5.16 -19.99 -48.31
N ASN A 604 -3.83 -20.19 -48.33
CA ASN A 604 -3.15 -21.07 -49.28
C ASN A 604 -2.37 -22.16 -48.54
N ASN A 605 -2.92 -23.38 -48.58
CA ASN A 605 -2.37 -24.63 -48.04
C ASN A 605 -1.94 -24.48 -46.57
N VAL A 606 -2.79 -23.86 -45.75
CA VAL A 606 -2.44 -23.50 -44.37
C VAL A 606 -2.50 -24.73 -43.47
N CYS A 607 -1.37 -25.05 -42.84
CA CYS A 607 -1.27 -26.04 -41.78
C CYS A 607 -0.94 -25.36 -40.45
N PHE A 608 -1.58 -25.79 -39.36
CA PHE A 608 -1.34 -25.21 -38.04
C PHE A 608 -1.62 -26.18 -36.88
N PHE A 609 -0.81 -26.04 -35.83
CA PHE A 609 -0.98 -26.71 -34.54
C PHE A 609 -0.62 -25.78 -33.38
N TYR A 610 -1.32 -25.86 -32.24
CA TYR A 610 -0.89 -25.16 -31.02
C TYR A 610 0.27 -25.89 -30.32
N ASN A 611 0.23 -27.23 -30.38
CA ASN A 611 1.24 -28.15 -29.89
C ASN A 611 1.55 -29.18 -31.00
N PRO A 612 2.82 -29.53 -31.25
CA PRO A 612 3.21 -30.41 -32.37
C PRO A 612 2.48 -31.76 -32.40
N GLU A 613 2.10 -32.28 -31.23
CA GLU A 613 1.44 -33.58 -31.07
C GLU A 613 0.00 -33.61 -31.63
N ARG A 614 -0.64 -32.45 -31.82
CA ARG A 614 -2.04 -32.38 -32.27
C ARG A 614 -2.22 -31.34 -33.38
N PRO A 615 -2.15 -31.75 -34.67
CA PRO A 615 -2.50 -30.87 -35.78
C PRO A 615 -3.98 -30.50 -35.74
N ILE A 616 -4.28 -29.20 -35.95
CA ILE A 616 -5.66 -28.68 -35.91
C ILE A 616 -6.14 -28.29 -37.29
N LEU A 617 -5.30 -27.62 -38.09
CA LEU A 617 -5.61 -27.33 -39.49
C LEU A 617 -4.64 -28.12 -40.36
N LYS A 618 -5.19 -28.83 -41.34
CA LYS A 618 -4.45 -29.66 -42.29
C LYS A 618 -4.77 -29.14 -43.69
N ASN A 619 -3.80 -28.51 -44.35
CA ASN A 619 -3.90 -28.07 -45.73
C ASN A 619 -5.20 -27.30 -46.08
N VAL A 620 -5.53 -26.26 -45.31
CA VAL A 620 -6.75 -25.47 -45.52
C VAL A 620 -6.51 -24.38 -46.55
N SER A 621 -7.28 -24.41 -47.65
CA SER A 621 -7.15 -23.46 -48.77
C SER A 621 -8.48 -22.89 -49.22
N PHE A 622 -8.75 -21.59 -49.07
CA PHE A 622 -9.98 -20.95 -49.53
C PHE A 622 -9.80 -19.45 -49.75
N LYS A 623 -10.73 -18.83 -50.48
CA LYS A 623 -10.69 -17.40 -50.79
C LYS A 623 -12.02 -16.74 -50.45
N ILE A 624 -11.96 -15.57 -49.82
CA ILE A 624 -13.11 -14.69 -49.57
C ILE A 624 -12.97 -13.50 -50.51
N PRO A 625 -13.76 -13.44 -51.60
CA PRO A 625 -13.74 -12.31 -52.52
C PRO A 625 -14.24 -11.01 -51.86
N LYS A 626 -13.88 -9.87 -52.45
CA LYS A 626 -14.36 -8.55 -52.01
C LYS A 626 -15.88 -8.53 -51.87
N GLY A 627 -16.35 -8.04 -50.73
CA GLY A 627 -17.79 -7.80 -50.48
C GLY A 627 -18.64 -9.07 -50.38
N HIS A 628 -18.03 -10.26 -50.47
CA HIS A 628 -18.72 -11.53 -50.29
C HIS A 628 -18.78 -11.90 -48.82
N THR A 629 -19.86 -12.58 -48.45
CA THR A 629 -20.05 -13.19 -47.15
C THR A 629 -19.79 -14.69 -47.26
N VAL A 630 -18.70 -15.16 -46.66
CA VAL A 630 -18.35 -16.58 -46.59
C VAL A 630 -18.62 -17.09 -45.19
N ALA A 631 -19.35 -18.20 -45.09
CA ALA A 631 -19.66 -18.85 -43.83
C ALA A 631 -18.74 -20.05 -43.60
N LEU A 632 -18.31 -20.24 -42.36
CA LEU A 632 -17.52 -21.37 -41.90
C LEU A 632 -18.33 -22.17 -40.86
N VAL A 633 -18.56 -23.44 -41.14
CA VAL A 633 -19.32 -24.35 -40.28
C VAL A 633 -18.57 -25.64 -40.02
N GLY A 634 -18.92 -26.32 -38.94
CA GLY A 634 -18.34 -27.61 -38.59
C GLY A 634 -18.60 -27.96 -37.14
N GLU A 635 -18.30 -29.20 -36.78
CA GLU A 635 -18.43 -29.72 -35.42
C GLU A 635 -17.56 -28.95 -34.42
N SER A 636 -17.86 -29.08 -33.11
CA SER A 636 -17.02 -28.49 -32.07
C SER A 636 -15.60 -29.06 -32.16
N GLY A 637 -14.59 -28.19 -32.09
CA GLY A 637 -13.19 -28.60 -32.22
C GLY A 637 -12.68 -28.79 -33.66
N SER A 638 -13.47 -28.53 -34.71
CA SER A 638 -13.03 -28.66 -36.11
C SER A 638 -11.95 -27.66 -36.57
N GLY A 639 -11.65 -26.62 -35.77
CA GLY A 639 -10.61 -25.62 -36.06
C GLY A 639 -11.12 -24.22 -36.42
N LYS A 640 -12.43 -23.96 -36.33
CA LYS A 640 -13.05 -22.67 -36.74
C LYS A 640 -12.44 -21.43 -36.06
N SER A 641 -12.38 -21.42 -34.72
CA SER A 641 -11.78 -20.30 -33.97
C SER A 641 -10.28 -20.15 -34.23
N THR A 642 -9.60 -21.22 -34.66
CA THR A 642 -8.18 -21.17 -35.04
C THR A 642 -7.99 -20.39 -36.33
N ILE A 643 -8.88 -20.52 -37.32
CA ILE A 643 -8.85 -19.71 -38.56
C ILE A 643 -8.97 -18.22 -38.23
N VAL A 644 -9.90 -17.84 -37.34
CA VAL A 644 -10.06 -16.46 -36.89
C VAL A 644 -8.78 -15.96 -36.19
N ARG A 645 -8.19 -16.77 -35.32
CA ARG A 645 -6.95 -16.41 -34.59
C ARG A 645 -5.75 -16.25 -35.52
N LEU A 646 -5.63 -17.08 -36.57
CA LEU A 646 -4.60 -16.97 -37.60
C LEU A 646 -4.78 -15.72 -38.47
N LEU A 647 -6.02 -15.39 -38.83
CA LEU A 647 -6.33 -14.20 -39.61
C LEU A 647 -5.96 -12.90 -38.85
N PHE A 648 -6.19 -12.86 -37.54
CA PHE A 648 -5.70 -11.77 -36.66
C PHE A 648 -4.20 -11.81 -36.37
N ARG A 649 -3.50 -12.83 -36.87
CA ARG A 649 -2.09 -13.13 -36.62
C ARG A 649 -1.78 -13.13 -35.11
N PHE A 650 -2.62 -13.81 -34.33
CA PHE A 650 -2.29 -14.19 -32.94
C PHE A 650 -1.30 -15.36 -32.90
N TYR A 651 -1.28 -16.14 -33.98
CA TYR A 651 -0.35 -17.22 -34.26
C TYR A 651 0.07 -17.12 -35.72
N ASP A 652 1.27 -17.56 -36.03
CA ASP A 652 1.73 -17.74 -37.41
C ASP A 652 1.42 -19.17 -37.89
N ALA A 653 1.01 -19.31 -39.14
CA ALA A 653 0.83 -20.62 -39.77
C ALA A 653 2.16 -21.39 -39.82
N THR A 654 2.12 -22.70 -39.55
CA THR A 654 3.32 -23.56 -39.61
C THR A 654 3.77 -23.74 -41.05
N GLU A 655 2.82 -24.05 -41.94
CA GLU A 655 3.03 -24.18 -43.39
C GLU A 655 1.93 -23.43 -44.13
N GLY A 656 2.20 -23.10 -45.39
CA GLY A 656 1.31 -22.27 -46.21
C GLY A 656 1.37 -20.78 -45.85
N GLU A 657 0.46 -20.01 -46.45
CA GLU A 657 0.39 -18.58 -46.26
C GLU A 657 -1.04 -18.04 -46.24
N ILE A 658 -1.20 -16.90 -45.57
CA ILE A 658 -2.45 -16.15 -45.51
C ILE A 658 -2.18 -14.79 -46.14
N LEU A 659 -2.97 -14.45 -47.15
CA LEU A 659 -2.82 -13.27 -47.97
C LEU A 659 -4.06 -12.36 -47.81
N ILE A 660 -3.83 -11.06 -47.75
CA ILE A 660 -4.89 -10.03 -47.86
C ILE A 660 -4.54 -9.15 -49.05
N ASP A 661 -5.41 -9.07 -50.05
CA ASP A 661 -5.15 -8.38 -51.33
C ASP A 661 -3.79 -8.77 -51.95
N GLY A 662 -3.42 -10.06 -51.84
CA GLY A 662 -2.15 -10.60 -52.34
C GLY A 662 -0.92 -10.31 -51.48
N GLN A 663 -1.06 -9.60 -50.34
CA GLN A 663 0.04 -9.35 -49.39
C GLN A 663 0.03 -10.38 -48.27
N ASN A 664 1.16 -11.04 -48.01
CA ASN A 664 1.29 -12.02 -46.94
C ASN A 664 1.28 -11.32 -45.57
N ILE A 665 0.39 -11.74 -44.68
CA ILE A 665 0.21 -11.13 -43.35
C ILE A 665 1.45 -11.24 -42.44
N LYS A 666 2.38 -12.17 -42.73
CA LYS A 666 3.67 -12.30 -42.03
C LYS A 666 4.63 -11.15 -42.36
N SER A 667 4.51 -10.57 -43.55
CA SER A 667 5.42 -9.54 -44.08
C SER A 667 5.01 -8.10 -43.73
N VAL A 668 3.80 -7.91 -43.19
CA VAL A 668 3.24 -6.59 -42.86
C VAL A 668 3.21 -6.34 -41.34
N THR A 669 3.10 -5.07 -40.95
CA THR A 669 3.02 -4.72 -39.52
C THR A 669 1.71 -5.21 -38.90
N GLN A 670 1.79 -5.79 -37.70
CA GLN A 670 0.61 -6.26 -36.97
C GLN A 670 -0.42 -5.16 -36.70
N ALA A 671 0.05 -3.93 -36.46
CA ALA A 671 -0.82 -2.78 -36.21
C ALA A 671 -1.72 -2.48 -37.42
N SER A 672 -1.15 -2.39 -38.62
CA SER A 672 -1.92 -2.15 -39.85
C SER A 672 -2.87 -3.30 -40.18
N LEU A 673 -2.45 -4.55 -39.97
CA LEU A 673 -3.29 -5.73 -40.18
C LEU A 673 -4.53 -5.66 -39.28
N ARG A 674 -4.32 -5.54 -37.98
CA ARG A 674 -5.41 -5.53 -36.99
C ARG A 674 -6.29 -4.30 -37.10
N GLN A 675 -5.79 -3.19 -37.65
CA GLN A 675 -6.63 -2.00 -37.92
C GLN A 675 -7.66 -2.29 -39.01
N SER A 676 -7.30 -3.05 -40.05
CA SER A 676 -8.17 -3.39 -41.19
C SER A 676 -9.23 -4.46 -40.89
N LEU A 677 -8.97 -5.30 -39.88
CA LEU A 677 -9.85 -6.38 -39.42
C LEU A 677 -10.77 -5.90 -38.28
N GLY A 678 -12.02 -6.34 -38.26
CA GLY A 678 -12.87 -6.19 -37.09
C GLY A 678 -13.62 -7.46 -36.76
N VAL A 679 -13.89 -7.67 -35.48
CA VAL A 679 -14.46 -8.91 -34.95
C VAL A 679 -15.59 -8.64 -33.98
N VAL A 680 -16.66 -9.42 -34.11
CA VAL A 680 -17.69 -9.56 -33.07
C VAL A 680 -17.49 -10.95 -32.46
N PRO A 681 -16.88 -11.05 -31.27
CA PRO A 681 -16.60 -12.34 -30.64
C PRO A 681 -17.86 -12.95 -30.04
N GLN A 682 -17.81 -14.26 -29.78
CA GLN A 682 -18.83 -15.01 -29.05
C GLN A 682 -19.05 -14.44 -27.65
N ASP A 683 -17.98 -14.45 -26.84
CA ASP A 683 -17.99 -13.89 -25.49
C ASP A 683 -17.52 -12.43 -25.53
N THR A 684 -18.48 -11.51 -25.47
CA THR A 684 -18.17 -10.09 -25.39
C THR A 684 -17.79 -9.70 -23.97
N VAL A 685 -16.51 -9.37 -23.77
CA VAL A 685 -15.99 -8.80 -22.54
C VAL A 685 -16.14 -7.28 -22.56
N LEU A 686 -16.60 -6.73 -21.43
CA LEU A 686 -16.66 -5.29 -21.18
C LEU A 686 -15.58 -4.91 -20.18
N PHE A 687 -14.93 -3.77 -20.41
CA PHE A 687 -14.08 -3.17 -19.40
C PHE A 687 -14.96 -2.65 -18.25
N ASN A 688 -14.41 -2.71 -17.03
CA ASN A 688 -15.01 -2.16 -15.82
C ASN A 688 -14.96 -0.62 -15.85
N ASP A 689 -15.72 -0.02 -16.77
CA ASP A 689 -15.75 1.40 -17.10
C ASP A 689 -17.12 1.77 -17.68
N THR A 690 -17.31 3.00 -18.11
CA THR A 690 -18.55 3.51 -18.72
C THR A 690 -18.90 2.82 -20.04
N ILE A 691 -20.18 2.81 -20.41
CA ILE A 691 -20.62 2.36 -21.74
C ILE A 691 -19.96 3.22 -22.84
N TYR A 692 -19.83 4.53 -22.61
CA TYR A 692 -19.10 5.44 -23.49
C TYR A 692 -17.68 4.95 -23.78
N TYR A 693 -16.89 4.67 -22.73
CA TYR A 693 -15.53 4.16 -22.87
C TYR A 693 -15.50 2.84 -23.63
N ASN A 694 -16.42 1.94 -23.30
CA ASN A 694 -16.51 0.63 -23.94
C ASN A 694 -16.80 0.75 -25.44
N ILE A 695 -17.68 1.64 -25.90
CA ILE A 695 -17.93 1.85 -27.35
C ILE A 695 -16.74 2.56 -28.01
N ARG A 696 -16.23 3.62 -27.39
CA ARG A 696 -15.07 4.40 -27.87
C ARG A 696 -13.80 3.56 -28.06
N TYR A 697 -13.70 2.41 -27.38
CA TYR A 697 -12.62 1.45 -27.54
C TYR A 697 -12.40 0.99 -28.99
N GLY A 698 -13.45 1.00 -29.83
CA GLY A 698 -13.34 0.66 -31.26
C GLY A 698 -12.46 1.64 -32.04
N ARG A 699 -12.49 2.94 -31.69
CA ARG A 699 -11.65 3.99 -32.27
C ARG A 699 -11.48 5.14 -31.26
N GLN A 700 -10.29 5.24 -30.68
CA GLN A 700 -10.02 6.15 -29.57
C GLN A 700 -10.17 7.64 -29.93
N SER A 701 -10.00 7.99 -31.20
CA SER A 701 -10.16 9.36 -31.73
C SER A 701 -11.62 9.75 -32.06
N ALA A 702 -12.58 8.86 -31.85
CA ALA A 702 -13.98 9.13 -32.16
C ALA A 702 -14.58 10.15 -31.19
N ASP A 703 -15.40 11.06 -31.74
CA ASP A 703 -16.15 12.02 -30.95
C ASP A 703 -17.45 11.41 -30.43
N ARG A 704 -18.11 12.10 -29.49
CA ARG A 704 -19.36 11.64 -28.88
C ARG A 704 -20.49 11.45 -29.89
N THR A 705 -20.56 12.29 -30.93
CA THR A 705 -21.55 12.15 -32.01
C THR A 705 -21.39 10.86 -32.79
N ASP A 706 -20.15 10.45 -33.09
CA ASP A 706 -19.87 9.20 -33.77
C ASP A 706 -20.33 8.00 -32.92
N ILE A 707 -20.08 8.08 -31.61
CA ILE A 707 -20.46 7.04 -30.64
C ILE A 707 -21.98 6.88 -30.55
N GLU A 708 -22.73 7.99 -30.57
CA GLU A 708 -24.18 7.98 -30.58
C GLU A 708 -24.73 7.40 -31.89
N GLN A 709 -24.17 7.79 -33.04
CA GLN A 709 -24.55 7.26 -34.34
C GLN A 709 -24.34 5.74 -34.46
N VAL A 710 -23.19 5.22 -34.01
CA VAL A 710 -22.94 3.76 -34.04
C VAL A 710 -23.81 3.02 -33.02
N ALA A 711 -24.15 3.63 -31.89
CA ALA A 711 -25.06 3.05 -30.92
C ALA A 711 -26.51 2.97 -31.45
N ILE A 712 -26.92 3.93 -32.27
CA ILE A 712 -28.20 3.89 -33.00
C ILE A 712 -28.15 2.78 -34.07
N ALA A 713 -27.06 2.72 -34.84
CA ALA A 713 -26.89 1.70 -35.88
C ALA A 713 -26.81 0.27 -35.32
N ALA A 714 -26.29 0.09 -34.11
CA ALA A 714 -26.28 -1.18 -33.37
C ALA A 714 -27.57 -1.42 -32.54
N ASP A 715 -28.55 -0.51 -32.61
CA ASP A 715 -29.83 -0.59 -31.92
C ASP A 715 -29.67 -0.83 -30.39
N ILE A 716 -28.77 -0.07 -29.76
CA ILE A 716 -28.57 -0.05 -28.30
C ILE A 716 -28.76 1.34 -27.68
N HIS A 717 -28.80 2.40 -28.50
CA HIS A 717 -28.93 3.78 -28.04
C HIS A 717 -30.11 4.01 -27.07
N ARG A 718 -31.30 3.49 -27.39
CA ARG A 718 -32.50 3.66 -26.54
C ARG A 718 -32.32 3.01 -25.17
N CYS A 719 -31.84 1.77 -25.15
CA CYS A 719 -31.53 1.04 -23.91
C CYS A 719 -30.50 1.80 -23.06
N ILE A 720 -29.49 2.42 -23.68
CA ILE A 720 -28.51 3.23 -22.97
C ILE A 720 -29.18 4.44 -22.32
N LEU A 721 -30.10 5.13 -23.00
CA LEU A 721 -30.81 6.29 -22.47
C LEU A 721 -31.76 5.94 -21.32
N ASP A 722 -32.26 4.71 -21.27
CA ASP A 722 -33.11 4.22 -20.16
C ASP A 722 -32.30 4.00 -18.88
N PHE A 723 -30.97 3.89 -18.97
CA PHE A 723 -30.13 3.78 -17.78
C PHE A 723 -30.01 5.11 -17.03
N PRO A 724 -29.97 5.11 -15.68
CA PRO A 724 -29.96 6.34 -14.87
C PRO A 724 -28.84 7.34 -15.20
N LYS A 725 -27.70 6.87 -15.73
CA LYS A 725 -26.54 7.70 -16.11
C LYS A 725 -26.29 7.72 -17.62
N GLY A 726 -27.20 7.19 -18.43
CA GLY A 726 -27.02 7.13 -19.87
C GLY A 726 -25.71 6.42 -20.26
N TYR A 727 -24.95 7.07 -21.14
CA TYR A 727 -23.62 6.64 -21.59
C TYR A 727 -22.55 6.59 -20.48
N GLU A 728 -22.72 7.34 -19.38
CA GLU A 728 -21.81 7.35 -18.22
C GLU A 728 -22.10 6.22 -17.23
N THR A 729 -23.03 5.32 -17.57
CA THR A 729 -23.32 4.13 -16.76
C THR A 729 -22.11 3.21 -16.76
N ILE A 730 -21.61 2.88 -15.56
CA ILE A 730 -20.48 1.97 -15.37
C ILE A 730 -20.98 0.54 -15.55
N VAL A 731 -20.31 -0.22 -16.40
CA VAL A 731 -20.60 -1.63 -16.71
C VAL A 731 -19.39 -2.51 -16.40
N GLY A 732 -19.57 -3.84 -16.45
CA GLY A 732 -18.53 -4.83 -16.16
C GLY A 732 -18.89 -5.74 -14.98
N GLU A 733 -17.90 -6.34 -14.33
CA GLU A 733 -18.08 -7.25 -13.19
C GLU A 733 -18.64 -6.55 -11.94
N ARG A 734 -18.26 -5.29 -11.72
CA ARG A 734 -18.67 -4.47 -10.56
C ARG A 734 -19.70 -3.37 -10.90
N GLY A 735 -20.08 -3.27 -12.17
CA GLY A 735 -21.03 -2.26 -12.67
C GLY A 735 -22.43 -2.83 -12.92
N LEU A 736 -23.25 -2.08 -13.66
CA LEU A 736 -24.53 -2.58 -14.16
C LEU A 736 -24.27 -3.82 -15.03
N LYS A 737 -24.97 -4.91 -14.71
CA LYS A 737 -24.90 -6.15 -15.50
C LYS A 737 -25.80 -6.01 -16.72
N LEU A 738 -25.19 -5.80 -17.89
CA LEU A 738 -25.89 -5.86 -19.17
C LEU A 738 -26.33 -7.29 -19.49
N SER A 739 -27.47 -7.43 -20.16
CA SER A 739 -27.93 -8.71 -20.72
C SER A 739 -26.96 -9.22 -21.81
N GLY A 740 -27.03 -10.52 -22.15
CA GLY A 740 -26.19 -11.09 -23.22
C GLY A 740 -26.34 -10.35 -24.55
N GLY A 741 -27.58 -10.02 -24.93
CA GLY A 741 -27.89 -9.25 -26.13
C GLY A 741 -27.38 -7.81 -26.09
N GLU A 742 -27.47 -7.13 -24.95
CA GLU A 742 -26.92 -5.79 -24.78
C GLU A 742 -25.40 -5.78 -24.90
N LYS A 743 -24.70 -6.71 -24.23
CA LYS A 743 -23.24 -6.84 -24.35
C LYS A 743 -22.83 -7.02 -25.80
N GLN A 744 -23.55 -7.85 -26.53
CA GLN A 744 -23.30 -8.09 -27.94
C GLN A 744 -23.50 -6.86 -28.81
N ARG A 745 -24.59 -6.10 -28.59
CA ARG A 745 -24.82 -4.84 -29.32
C ARG A 745 -23.73 -3.81 -29.02
N VAL A 746 -23.17 -3.78 -27.81
CA VAL A 746 -21.97 -2.98 -27.50
C VAL A 746 -20.76 -3.45 -28.33
N ALA A 747 -20.52 -4.76 -28.49
CA ALA A 747 -19.48 -5.26 -29.38
C ALA A 747 -19.72 -4.90 -30.85
N ILE A 748 -20.96 -4.95 -31.32
CA ILE A 748 -21.34 -4.53 -32.67
C ILE A 748 -21.06 -3.03 -32.85
N ALA A 749 -21.45 -2.19 -31.89
CA ALA A 749 -21.18 -0.76 -31.90
C ALA A 749 -19.66 -0.46 -31.93
N ARG A 750 -18.84 -1.20 -31.16
CA ARG A 750 -17.37 -1.10 -31.21
C ARG A 750 -16.83 -1.42 -32.60
N ASN A 751 -17.33 -2.50 -33.21
CA ASN A 751 -16.88 -2.94 -34.52
C ASN A 751 -17.32 -1.96 -35.62
N LEU A 752 -18.52 -1.39 -35.51
CA LEU A 752 -19.01 -0.32 -36.38
C LEU A 752 -18.16 0.94 -36.29
N LEU A 753 -17.81 1.36 -35.07
CA LEU A 753 -16.98 2.54 -34.85
C LEU A 753 -15.56 2.38 -35.41
N LYS A 754 -15.03 1.16 -35.36
CA LYS A 754 -13.76 0.80 -35.99
C LYS A 754 -13.82 0.87 -37.51
N ASN A 755 -14.99 0.59 -38.09
CA ASN A 755 -15.26 0.58 -39.54
C ASN A 755 -14.23 -0.24 -40.35
N PRO A 756 -14.07 -1.54 -40.05
CA PRO A 756 -13.10 -2.40 -40.73
C PRO A 756 -13.50 -2.72 -42.17
N THR A 757 -12.52 -2.96 -43.05
CA THR A 757 -12.76 -3.43 -44.42
C THR A 757 -13.15 -4.92 -44.46
N ILE A 758 -12.58 -5.70 -43.54
CA ILE A 758 -12.83 -7.13 -43.38
C ILE A 758 -13.48 -7.35 -42.01
N MET A 759 -14.67 -7.96 -42.00
CA MET A 759 -15.45 -8.20 -40.80
C MET A 759 -15.51 -9.70 -40.49
N ILE A 760 -15.36 -10.05 -39.22
CA ILE A 760 -15.45 -11.42 -38.72
C ILE A 760 -16.56 -11.49 -37.68
N LEU A 761 -17.50 -12.40 -37.86
CA LEU A 761 -18.58 -12.67 -36.92
C LEU A 761 -18.37 -14.06 -36.34
N ASP A 762 -17.90 -14.13 -35.08
CA ASP A 762 -17.55 -15.41 -34.43
C ASP A 762 -18.66 -15.83 -33.47
N GLU A 763 -19.52 -16.74 -33.92
CA GLU A 763 -20.68 -17.26 -33.17
C GLU A 763 -21.53 -16.18 -32.50
N ALA A 764 -21.68 -15.02 -33.15
CA ALA A 764 -22.29 -13.85 -32.55
C ALA A 764 -23.64 -14.20 -31.89
N THR A 765 -24.58 -14.88 -32.56
CA THR A 765 -25.92 -15.06 -31.98
C THR A 765 -26.10 -16.25 -31.04
N SER A 766 -25.04 -16.98 -30.69
CA SER A 766 -25.15 -18.28 -30.01
C SER A 766 -25.71 -18.20 -28.58
N ALA A 767 -25.44 -17.10 -27.86
CA ALA A 767 -25.83 -16.89 -26.47
C ALA A 767 -27.18 -16.17 -26.28
N LEU A 768 -27.94 -15.96 -27.36
CA LEU A 768 -29.14 -15.13 -27.37
C LEU A 768 -30.43 -15.95 -27.47
N ASP A 769 -31.51 -15.39 -26.88
CA ASP A 769 -32.88 -15.82 -27.10
C ASP A 769 -33.30 -15.57 -28.57
N THR A 770 -34.27 -16.35 -29.05
CA THR A 770 -34.67 -16.37 -30.48
C THR A 770 -35.14 -15.01 -31.01
N THR A 771 -35.81 -14.21 -30.18
CA THR A 771 -36.29 -12.86 -30.53
C THR A 771 -35.14 -11.87 -30.66
N THR A 772 -34.24 -11.84 -29.68
CA THR A 772 -33.05 -10.98 -29.72
C THR A 772 -32.09 -11.39 -30.83
N GLU A 773 -31.95 -12.69 -31.10
CA GLU A 773 -31.16 -13.23 -32.20
C GLU A 773 -31.63 -12.68 -33.56
N ARG A 774 -32.94 -12.75 -33.87
CA ARG A 774 -33.46 -12.26 -35.16
C ARG A 774 -33.18 -10.77 -35.36
N ASN A 775 -33.35 -9.97 -34.31
CA ASN A 775 -33.09 -8.54 -34.35
C ASN A 775 -31.59 -8.22 -34.57
N ILE A 776 -30.71 -8.97 -33.90
CA ILE A 776 -29.27 -8.82 -34.05
C ILE A 776 -28.80 -9.31 -35.42
N GLN A 777 -29.33 -10.43 -35.94
CA GLN A 777 -29.03 -10.89 -37.31
C GLN A 777 -29.41 -9.85 -38.36
N ALA A 778 -30.60 -9.24 -38.25
CA ALA A 778 -31.02 -8.20 -39.19
C ALA A 778 -30.03 -7.02 -39.20
N SER A 779 -29.55 -6.63 -38.02
CA SER A 779 -28.52 -5.58 -37.87
C SER A 779 -27.18 -6.02 -38.47
N LEU A 780 -26.71 -7.23 -38.16
CA LEU A 780 -25.45 -7.78 -38.70
C LEU A 780 -25.48 -7.91 -40.23
N ASN A 781 -26.58 -8.37 -40.81
CA ASN A 781 -26.75 -8.48 -42.26
C ASN A 781 -26.67 -7.11 -42.93
N ARG A 782 -27.28 -6.08 -42.35
CA ARG A 782 -27.18 -4.70 -42.85
C ARG A 782 -25.74 -4.17 -42.81
N ILE A 783 -24.98 -4.54 -41.77
CA ILE A 783 -23.60 -4.12 -41.57
C ILE A 783 -22.62 -4.88 -42.49
N ALA A 784 -22.94 -6.13 -42.83
CA ALA A 784 -22.16 -6.96 -43.75
C ALA A 784 -22.27 -6.50 -45.21
N GLN A 785 -23.29 -5.72 -45.57
CA GLN A 785 -23.45 -5.19 -46.92
C GLN A 785 -22.21 -4.38 -47.35
N ASN A 786 -21.67 -4.68 -48.53
CA ASN A 786 -20.48 -4.07 -49.11
C ASN A 786 -19.16 -4.29 -48.32
N ARG A 787 -19.11 -5.27 -47.42
CA ARG A 787 -17.89 -5.63 -46.67
C ARG A 787 -17.54 -7.10 -46.88
N THR A 788 -16.25 -7.39 -46.97
CA THR A 788 -15.79 -8.78 -46.95
C THR A 788 -16.07 -9.34 -45.56
N THR A 789 -16.92 -10.37 -45.48
CA THR A 789 -17.41 -10.89 -44.20
C THR A 789 -17.13 -12.38 -44.06
N LEU A 790 -16.46 -12.77 -42.97
CA LEU A 790 -16.30 -14.16 -42.54
C LEU A 790 -17.25 -14.44 -41.38
N ILE A 791 -18.23 -15.33 -41.56
CA ILE A 791 -19.15 -15.74 -40.50
C ILE A 791 -18.77 -17.11 -40.01
N VAL A 792 -18.34 -17.23 -38.76
CA VAL A 792 -18.19 -18.52 -38.09
C VAL A 792 -19.49 -18.82 -37.36
N ALA A 793 -20.21 -19.85 -37.82
CA ALA A 793 -21.55 -20.14 -37.31
C ALA A 793 -21.62 -21.49 -36.61
N HIS A 794 -22.21 -21.46 -35.42
CA HIS A 794 -22.73 -22.66 -34.76
C HIS A 794 -24.21 -22.89 -35.13
N ARG A 795 -25.02 -21.83 -35.24
CA ARG A 795 -26.43 -21.91 -35.67
C ARG A 795 -26.51 -21.77 -37.19
N LEU A 796 -26.91 -22.83 -37.89
CA LEU A 796 -26.91 -22.83 -39.36
C LEU A 796 -27.92 -21.85 -39.97
N SER A 797 -28.95 -21.44 -39.22
CA SER A 797 -29.92 -20.41 -39.64
C SER A 797 -29.26 -19.05 -39.91
N THR A 798 -28.12 -18.75 -39.28
CA THR A 798 -27.40 -17.47 -39.42
C THR A 798 -26.69 -17.31 -40.76
N ILE A 799 -26.46 -18.40 -41.49
CA ILE A 799 -25.61 -18.44 -42.68
C ILE A 799 -26.35 -18.84 -43.95
N VAL A 800 -27.68 -18.96 -43.89
CA VAL A 800 -28.52 -19.32 -45.04
C VAL A 800 -28.30 -18.35 -46.20
N ASN A 801 -28.05 -17.07 -45.90
CA ASN A 801 -27.85 -16.01 -46.88
C ASN A 801 -26.36 -15.79 -47.26
N ALA A 802 -25.45 -16.67 -46.83
CA ALA A 802 -24.04 -16.55 -47.19
C ALA A 802 -23.84 -16.87 -48.69
N ASN A 803 -22.91 -16.17 -49.34
CA ASN A 803 -22.58 -16.41 -50.74
C ASN A 803 -21.91 -17.77 -50.95
N GLU A 804 -21.13 -18.22 -49.96
CA GLU A 804 -20.50 -19.53 -49.96
C GLU A 804 -20.40 -20.05 -48.52
N ILE A 805 -20.61 -21.35 -48.34
CA ILE A 805 -20.52 -22.05 -47.06
C ILE A 805 -19.38 -23.07 -47.16
N LEU A 806 -18.42 -22.99 -46.24
CA LEU A 806 -17.29 -23.90 -46.10
C LEU A 806 -17.53 -24.82 -44.90
N VAL A 807 -17.59 -26.13 -45.14
CA VAL A 807 -17.75 -27.14 -44.10
C VAL A 807 -16.37 -27.67 -43.70
N LEU A 808 -16.00 -27.42 -42.45
CA LEU A 808 -14.73 -27.81 -41.85
C LEU A 808 -14.93 -29.05 -40.97
N HIS A 809 -14.20 -30.12 -41.27
CA HIS A 809 -14.21 -31.37 -40.53
C HIS A 809 -12.78 -31.85 -40.29
N GLU A 810 -12.44 -32.19 -39.05
CA GLU A 810 -11.10 -32.66 -38.64
C GLU A 810 -9.90 -31.81 -39.14
N GLY A 811 -10.12 -30.50 -39.32
CA GLY A 811 -9.09 -29.57 -39.75
C GLY A 811 -8.98 -29.38 -41.26
N GLU A 812 -9.87 -29.97 -42.06
CA GLU A 812 -9.90 -29.91 -43.52
C GLU A 812 -11.24 -29.37 -44.02
N ILE A 813 -11.24 -28.67 -45.16
CA ILE A 813 -12.49 -28.23 -45.81
C ILE A 813 -13.01 -29.38 -46.67
N VAL A 814 -14.08 -30.02 -46.22
CA VAL A 814 -14.65 -31.21 -46.88
C VAL A 814 -15.72 -30.87 -47.92
N GLU A 815 -16.46 -29.76 -47.73
CA GLU A 815 -17.53 -29.35 -48.64
C GLU A 815 -17.55 -27.83 -48.81
N ARG A 816 -17.96 -27.38 -50.00
CA ARG A 816 -18.12 -25.97 -50.37
C ARG A 816 -19.33 -25.82 -51.28
N GLY A 817 -20.09 -24.76 -51.07
CA GLY A 817 -21.24 -24.43 -51.92
C GLY A 817 -22.22 -23.49 -51.23
N THR A 818 -23.32 -23.19 -51.90
CA THR A 818 -24.43 -22.44 -51.32
C THR A 818 -25.30 -23.33 -50.42
N HIS A 819 -26.14 -22.72 -49.58
CA HIS A 819 -27.09 -23.44 -48.73
C HIS A 819 -27.95 -24.43 -49.53
N SER A 820 -28.47 -23.98 -50.68
CA SER A 820 -29.32 -24.80 -51.56
C SER A 820 -28.54 -25.96 -52.18
N GLU A 821 -27.31 -25.74 -52.63
CA GLU A 821 -26.47 -26.78 -53.25
C GLU A 821 -26.08 -27.88 -52.26
N LEU A 822 -25.69 -27.50 -51.04
CA LEU A 822 -25.28 -28.46 -50.02
C LEU A 822 -26.46 -29.32 -49.53
N LEU A 823 -27.66 -28.74 -49.42
CA LEU A 823 -28.88 -29.47 -49.03
C LEU A 823 -29.36 -30.47 -50.07
N LEU A 824 -29.09 -30.25 -51.36
CA LEU A 824 -29.46 -31.19 -52.43
C LEU A 824 -28.75 -32.54 -52.31
N ASN A 825 -27.60 -32.58 -51.63
CA ASN A 825 -26.87 -33.82 -51.39
C ASN A 825 -27.24 -34.42 -50.01
N PRO A 826 -28.01 -35.52 -49.93
CA PRO A 826 -28.37 -36.12 -48.66
C PRO A 826 -27.19 -36.78 -47.92
N LYS A 827 -26.07 -37.03 -48.60
CA LYS A 827 -24.83 -37.53 -47.98
C LYS A 827 -23.92 -36.41 -47.46
N SER A 828 -24.25 -35.15 -47.73
CA SER A 828 -23.46 -34.00 -47.25
C SER A 828 -23.47 -33.92 -45.72
N ARG A 829 -22.30 -33.63 -45.14
CA ARG A 829 -22.13 -33.33 -43.71
C ARG A 829 -22.95 -32.10 -43.31
N TYR A 830 -23.03 -31.09 -44.17
CA TYR A 830 -23.89 -29.93 -43.95
C TYR A 830 -25.36 -30.33 -43.76
N THR A 831 -25.89 -31.18 -44.65
CA THR A 831 -27.28 -31.67 -44.57
C THR A 831 -27.55 -32.44 -43.28
N GLN A 832 -26.59 -33.24 -42.82
CA GLN A 832 -26.70 -33.95 -41.55
C GLN A 832 -26.75 -32.99 -40.36
N LEU A 833 -25.84 -32.00 -40.32
CA LEU A 833 -25.84 -30.97 -39.28
C LEU A 833 -27.13 -30.15 -39.29
N TRP A 834 -27.66 -29.83 -40.48
CA TRP A 834 -28.92 -29.11 -40.64
C TRP A 834 -30.12 -29.88 -40.07
N ARG A 835 -30.23 -31.18 -40.37
CA ARG A 835 -31.30 -32.03 -39.83
C ARG A 835 -31.22 -32.13 -38.32
N GLN A 836 -30.04 -32.38 -37.77
CA GLN A 836 -29.82 -32.46 -36.32
C GLN A 836 -30.26 -31.17 -35.61
N GLN A 837 -29.89 -29.99 -36.13
CA GLN A 837 -30.32 -28.72 -35.53
C GLN A 837 -31.83 -28.48 -35.68
N SER A 838 -32.42 -28.86 -36.81
CA SER A 838 -33.86 -28.69 -37.07
C SER A 838 -34.71 -29.57 -36.16
N GLU A 839 -34.29 -30.81 -35.91
CA GLU A 839 -34.98 -31.75 -35.01
C GLU A 839 -34.96 -31.25 -33.55
N VAL A 840 -33.81 -30.75 -33.08
CA VAL A 840 -33.68 -30.14 -31.74
C VAL A 840 -34.58 -28.90 -31.62
N GLN A 841 -34.68 -28.07 -32.66
CA GLN A 841 -35.55 -26.90 -32.67
C GLN A 841 -37.04 -27.27 -32.67
N GLN A 842 -37.43 -28.32 -33.40
CA GLN A 842 -38.81 -28.80 -33.43
C GLN A 842 -39.24 -29.44 -32.09
N GLN A 843 -38.37 -30.23 -31.46
CA GLN A 843 -38.65 -30.83 -30.14
C GLN A 843 -38.78 -29.78 -29.02
N SER A 844 -37.95 -28.72 -29.05
CA SER A 844 -38.03 -27.62 -28.10
C SER A 844 -39.28 -26.75 -28.30
N SER A 845 -39.75 -26.55 -29.54
CA SER A 845 -41.04 -25.88 -29.79
C SER A 845 -42.25 -26.75 -29.42
N THR A 846 -42.19 -28.08 -29.60
CA THR A 846 -43.32 -28.97 -29.31
C THR A 846 -43.51 -29.19 -27.81
N SER A 847 -42.42 -29.21 -27.03
CA SER A 847 -42.49 -29.28 -25.56
C SER A 847 -43.06 -28.01 -24.90
N SER A 848 -42.96 -26.85 -25.56
CA SER A 848 -43.58 -25.60 -25.09
C SER A 848 -45.09 -25.47 -25.36
N LEU A 849 -45.68 -26.41 -26.13
CA LEU A 849 -47.10 -26.40 -26.52
C LEU A 849 -47.95 -27.47 -25.82
N LEU A 850 -47.36 -28.30 -24.96
CA LEU A 850 -48.14 -29.21 -24.11
C LEU A 850 -48.67 -28.41 -22.90
N PRO A 851 -49.99 -28.35 -22.66
CA PRO A 851 -50.49 -27.82 -21.41
C PRO A 851 -49.96 -28.69 -20.27
N MET A 852 -49.40 -28.04 -19.24
CA MET A 852 -49.13 -28.67 -17.94
C MET A 852 -50.46 -29.18 -17.40
N ASN A 853 -50.77 -30.46 -17.64
CA ASN A 853 -51.87 -31.14 -16.99
C ASN A 853 -51.54 -31.21 -15.50
N ASN A 854 -52.24 -30.39 -14.72
CA ASN A 854 -52.41 -30.54 -13.29
C ASN A 854 -53.21 -31.82 -13.02
N GLU A 855 -52.53 -32.97 -13.02
CA GLU A 855 -53.03 -34.16 -12.36
C GLU A 855 -51.85 -34.77 -11.59
N ASN A 856 -51.83 -34.52 -10.27
CA ASN A 856 -51.43 -35.45 -9.22
C ASN A 856 -51.33 -34.70 -7.88
N THR A 857 -52.49 -34.39 -7.30
CA THR A 857 -52.63 -34.24 -5.85
C THR A 857 -53.66 -35.23 -5.37
N GLU A 858 -53.26 -36.51 -5.28
CA GLU A 858 -53.90 -37.47 -4.39
C GLU A 858 -52.84 -38.24 -3.59
N ASN A 859 -52.83 -37.95 -2.30
CA ASN A 859 -52.69 -38.89 -1.18
C ASN A 859 -51.88 -40.17 -1.40
N VAL A 860 -50.64 -40.18 -0.89
CA VAL A 860 -50.12 -41.35 -0.18
C VAL A 860 -49.40 -40.89 1.09
N SER A 861 -50.13 -40.93 2.19
CA SER A 861 -49.55 -41.17 3.51
C SER A 861 -48.76 -42.47 3.49
N ASN A 862 -47.51 -42.48 3.97
CA ASN A 862 -46.89 -43.72 4.42
C ASN A 862 -46.03 -43.51 5.67
N PRO A 863 -46.05 -44.46 6.64
CA PRO A 863 -45.54 -44.27 7.98
C PRO A 863 -44.09 -44.76 8.15
N ILE A 864 -43.56 -44.41 9.32
CA ILE A 864 -42.32 -44.81 9.98
C ILE A 864 -41.93 -46.29 9.78
N GLY A 865 -40.64 -46.58 9.53
CA GLY A 865 -40.00 -47.78 10.10
C GLY A 865 -38.90 -48.49 9.28
N ARG A 866 -37.63 -48.21 9.65
CA ARG A 866 -36.44 -49.10 9.71
C ARG A 866 -36.07 -49.99 8.50
N THR A 867 -34.83 -49.85 8.02
CA THR A 867 -33.73 -50.79 8.33
C THR A 867 -32.38 -50.31 7.79
N ASN A 868 -31.36 -50.42 8.64
CA ASN A 868 -29.95 -50.27 8.32
C ASN A 868 -29.48 -51.41 7.38
N GLN A 869 -28.67 -51.10 6.38
CA GLN A 869 -27.34 -51.73 6.20
C GLN A 869 -26.53 -51.01 5.10
N PRO A 870 -25.19 -50.94 5.24
CA PRO A 870 -24.29 -50.23 4.32
C PRO A 870 -23.77 -51.16 3.23
N VAL A 871 -23.50 -50.63 2.04
CA VAL A 871 -22.63 -51.30 1.06
C VAL A 871 -21.59 -50.31 0.54
N ILE A 872 -20.35 -50.70 0.81
CA ILE A 872 -19.09 -50.17 0.29
C ILE A 872 -18.94 -50.67 -1.16
N VAL A 873 -18.68 -49.78 -2.12
CA VAL A 873 -17.48 -49.69 -3.00
C VAL A 873 -17.43 -48.27 -3.56
#